data_AF-W7T6Q7-F1
#
_entry.id   AF-W7T6Q7-F1
#
_cell.length_a   1.000
_cell.length_b   1.000
_cell.length_c   1.000
_cell.angle_alpha   90.00
_cell.angle_beta   90.00
_cell.angle_gamma   90.00
#
_symmetry.space_group_name_H-M   'P 1'
#
loop_
_entity.id
_entity.type
_entity.pdbx_description
1 polymer ?
#
loop_
_entity_poly.entity_id
_entity_poly.type
_entity_poly.pdbx_seq_one_letter_code
_entity_poly.pdbx_strand_id
1 'polypeptide(L)'
;MKRLLVALIGAVALTTASALPAAAADDYTQAVTATSASQARIDFTPTTPSMYVDVHYTGVPGVGQQNVRMTNNAGTWQWTVNGLSSGNVLDYWFTYEKSGPQYDTPHFSYTQGGTTTPTAAAPTFTPPGGSYTSAQTVTISTTTAGATIRYTVDGSTPTTSSPQYTGPISVSASRTVNAIAVASGMANSPVASAVYSIGTTTPTSCPTQSDTPNFGPNVHVFDPSMSAGTIQAQLDADFNAQKDTQSAQFAERRVAELFKPGTYGVNDNVGFYTSVAGLGQNPDDVTINGHVTVDAFNASDAGNATQNFWRSAENMAVNATGGDRWAVAQAAPFRRMDIRGDLQLYPASYGWASGGYVADTKVSGQTASISQQQWYTRDSAFGSWSGGVWNMVFSGVNGAPATTFPTPPETTLGTTPVSRDVPYLYVDGSGKYRVFLPSLRTNASGPSWASGSTPGTSAPMSQFYVVKAGDTASTINAALSSGCNLFFTPGVYHLNQTLNVTKANTVVLGIGYPTLVPDNGVNAMQVSDVDGVRLKGLLFDAGTANSAALLTVGQSGSSASHASNPTTIQDVFFRIGGELAGKATASLIVNSANTIIDHIWAWRADHGNAGTVGWGTNTADNGVIVNGNNVLATGLFVEHYQKYEVTWNGQGGRTIFFQNEMPYDVPNQASWMAPSGVNGYAAYKVGANVTSHEAWGLGSYNYFNVNPAVNAYHAFEVPNNSGVRFHSLLTVSLNYQGTITHVINDTGAVTPTGTTPSNVVSYP
;
A
#
# COMPACT_ATOMS: atom_id res chain seq x y z
N MET A 1 -4.40 -8.37 -60.29
CA MET A 1 -3.78 -7.46 -61.27
C MET A 1 -4.70 -6.27 -61.49
N LYS A 2 -4.18 -5.03 -61.31
CA LYS A 2 -4.65 -3.70 -61.79
C LYS A 2 -6.09 -3.27 -61.39
N ARG A 3 -6.43 -2.05 -60.96
CA ARG A 3 -5.77 -0.78 -60.60
C ARG A 3 -6.88 0.08 -59.94
N LEU A 4 -6.59 0.66 -58.78
CA LEU A 4 -6.72 2.09 -58.45
C LEU A 4 -8.01 2.85 -58.87
N LEU A 5 -8.76 3.30 -57.87
CA LEU A 5 -9.62 4.49 -57.99
C LEU A 5 -9.36 5.38 -56.77
N VAL A 6 -8.83 6.58 -57.04
CA VAL A 6 -8.80 7.72 -56.13
C VAL A 6 -9.98 8.60 -56.49
N ALA A 7 -10.79 8.99 -55.50
CA ALA A 7 -11.71 10.11 -55.61
C ALA A 7 -11.64 10.93 -54.31
N LEU A 8 -11.25 12.19 -54.49
CA LEU A 8 -11.16 13.26 -53.51
C LEU A 8 -12.57 13.80 -53.22
N ILE A 9 -12.98 13.92 -51.95
CA ILE A 9 -14.17 14.69 -51.56
C ILE A 9 -13.84 15.60 -50.36
N GLY A 10 -13.83 16.90 -50.67
CA GLY A 10 -14.35 18.04 -49.89
C GLY A 10 -14.32 18.02 -48.37
N ALA A 11 -13.40 18.80 -47.82
CA ALA A 11 -13.52 19.36 -46.47
C ALA A 11 -14.62 20.42 -46.44
N VAL A 12 -15.63 20.22 -45.58
CA VAL A 12 -16.46 21.30 -45.04
C VAL A 12 -16.26 21.28 -43.53
N ALA A 13 -15.77 22.40 -43.02
CA ALA A 13 -15.45 22.63 -41.63
C ALA A 13 -16.70 22.47 -40.75
N LEU A 14 -16.67 21.47 -39.86
CA LEU A 14 -17.40 21.54 -38.60
C LEU A 14 -16.41 22.11 -37.58
N THR A 15 -16.60 23.37 -37.22
CA THR A 15 -15.93 23.96 -36.06
C THR A 15 -16.42 23.20 -34.83
N THR A 16 -15.60 22.28 -34.34
CA THR A 16 -15.74 21.76 -32.97
C THR A 16 -15.57 22.94 -32.02
N ALA A 17 -16.66 23.33 -31.35
CA ALA A 17 -16.57 24.22 -30.21
C ALA A 17 -15.60 23.57 -29.20
N SER A 18 -14.49 24.25 -28.94
CA SER A 18 -13.56 23.91 -27.88
C SER A 18 -14.32 23.84 -26.56
N ALA A 19 -14.27 22.70 -25.86
CA ALA A 19 -14.68 22.63 -24.46
C ALA A 19 -13.84 23.64 -23.67
N LEU A 20 -14.52 24.56 -23.00
CA LEU A 20 -13.87 25.60 -22.22
C LEU A 20 -13.38 24.97 -20.91
N PRO A 21 -12.29 25.49 -20.32
CA PRO A 21 -11.75 24.96 -19.08
C PRO A 21 -12.80 25.04 -17.96
N ALA A 22 -12.96 23.93 -17.22
CA ALA A 22 -13.68 23.95 -15.95
C ALA A 22 -12.95 24.86 -14.97
N ALA A 23 -13.61 25.91 -14.47
CA ALA A 23 -12.94 26.91 -13.64
C ALA A 23 -12.55 26.41 -12.23
N ALA A 24 -11.51 27.03 -11.66
CA ALA A 24 -11.03 26.82 -10.29
C ALA A 24 -12.08 27.23 -9.23
N ALA A 25 -11.99 26.66 -8.03
CA ALA A 25 -12.99 26.76 -6.96
C ALA A 25 -13.23 28.19 -6.39
N ASP A 26 -12.44 29.20 -6.76
CA ASP A 26 -12.48 30.56 -6.17
C ASP A 26 -13.15 31.63 -7.06
N ASP A 27 -13.66 31.27 -8.24
CA ASP A 27 -14.18 32.23 -9.23
C ASP A 27 -15.63 32.68 -9.00
N TYR A 28 -16.39 31.90 -8.24
CA TYR A 28 -17.80 32.14 -8.01
C TYR A 28 -18.27 31.42 -6.75
N THR A 29 -19.37 31.89 -6.18
CA THR A 29 -20.20 31.12 -5.26
C THR A 29 -21.51 30.80 -5.95
N GLN A 30 -22.03 29.60 -5.77
CA GLN A 30 -23.34 29.21 -6.30
C GLN A 30 -24.19 28.57 -5.20
N ALA A 31 -25.51 28.71 -5.30
CA ALA A 31 -26.45 28.08 -4.40
C ALA A 31 -27.76 27.74 -5.11
N VAL A 32 -28.47 26.73 -4.60
CA VAL A 32 -29.85 26.45 -4.99
C VAL A 32 -30.75 26.57 -3.77
N THR A 33 -31.77 27.40 -3.88
CA THR A 33 -32.76 27.65 -2.82
C THR A 33 -34.14 27.18 -3.27
N ALA A 34 -34.78 26.27 -2.55
CA ALA A 34 -36.20 25.96 -2.77
C ALA A 34 -37.05 27.22 -2.53
N THR A 35 -37.74 27.72 -3.57
CA THR A 35 -38.64 28.87 -3.44
C THR A 35 -40.09 28.46 -3.18
N SER A 36 -40.45 27.23 -3.53
CA SER A 36 -41.71 26.58 -3.16
C SER A 36 -41.58 25.05 -3.29
N ALA A 37 -42.66 24.30 -3.03
CA ALA A 37 -42.67 22.86 -3.24
C ALA A 37 -42.38 22.44 -4.69
N SER A 38 -42.67 23.31 -5.67
CA SER A 38 -42.51 23.03 -7.10
C SER A 38 -41.49 23.90 -7.83
N GLN A 39 -40.72 24.70 -7.10
CA GLN A 39 -39.74 25.62 -7.66
C GLN A 39 -38.46 25.69 -6.84
N ALA A 40 -37.34 25.84 -7.53
CA ALA A 40 -36.03 26.13 -6.94
C ALA A 40 -35.34 27.23 -7.72
N ARG A 41 -34.71 28.18 -7.02
CA ARG A 41 -33.91 29.25 -7.62
C ARG A 41 -32.44 28.87 -7.52
N ILE A 42 -31.77 28.89 -8.67
CA ILE A 42 -30.33 28.74 -8.83
C ILE A 42 -29.73 30.15 -8.83
N ASP A 43 -28.78 30.39 -7.95
CA ASP A 43 -28.04 31.65 -7.77
C ASP A 43 -26.55 31.41 -8.11
N PHE A 44 -25.94 32.30 -8.87
CA PHE A 44 -24.52 32.28 -9.22
C PHE A 44 -23.93 33.69 -9.04
N THR A 45 -22.95 33.84 -8.15
CA THR A 45 -22.29 35.12 -7.87
C THR A 45 -20.81 35.01 -8.21
N PRO A 46 -20.36 35.60 -9.34
CA PRO A 46 -18.96 35.58 -9.70
C PRO A 46 -18.16 36.55 -8.82
N THR A 47 -16.90 36.22 -8.51
CA THR A 47 -15.98 37.07 -7.74
C THR A 47 -15.44 38.24 -8.57
N THR A 48 -15.45 38.10 -9.90
CA THR A 48 -15.22 39.18 -10.87
C THR A 48 -16.50 39.42 -11.67
N PRO A 49 -16.99 40.66 -11.85
CA PRO A 49 -18.23 40.90 -12.57
C PRO A 49 -18.26 40.26 -13.96
N SER A 50 -19.21 39.34 -14.17
CA SER A 50 -19.46 38.72 -15.47
C SER A 50 -20.38 39.59 -16.33
N MET A 51 -20.14 39.64 -17.64
CA MET A 51 -21.05 40.22 -18.62
C MET A 51 -22.30 39.37 -18.81
N TYR A 52 -22.17 38.04 -18.68
CA TYR A 52 -23.27 37.10 -18.71
C TYR A 52 -22.96 35.80 -17.98
N VAL A 53 -24.02 35.13 -17.55
CA VAL A 53 -24.00 33.77 -17.02
C VAL A 53 -25.17 33.00 -17.63
N ASP A 54 -24.88 31.85 -18.21
CA ASP A 54 -25.84 30.86 -18.66
C ASP A 54 -25.85 29.70 -17.64
N VAL A 55 -27.04 29.22 -17.28
CA VAL A 55 -27.19 27.98 -16.50
C VAL A 55 -27.73 26.88 -17.40
N HIS A 56 -27.16 25.71 -17.23
CA HIS A 56 -27.55 24.48 -17.89
C HIS A 56 -28.11 23.54 -16.84
N TYR A 57 -29.24 22.90 -17.10
CA TYR A 57 -29.77 21.93 -16.15
C TYR A 57 -30.61 20.84 -16.81
N THR A 58 -30.62 19.68 -16.16
CA THR A 58 -31.50 18.54 -16.43
C THR A 58 -32.25 18.14 -15.16
N GLY A 59 -33.21 17.21 -15.26
CA GLY A 59 -33.89 16.66 -14.08
C GLY A 59 -35.29 17.23 -13.77
N VAL A 60 -35.81 18.12 -14.62
CA VAL A 60 -37.24 18.50 -14.61
C VAL A 60 -38.05 17.42 -15.35
N PRO A 61 -39.07 16.81 -14.73
CA PRO A 61 -39.83 15.73 -15.35
C PRO A 61 -40.44 16.11 -16.70
N GLY A 62 -40.18 15.30 -17.74
CA GLY A 62 -40.72 15.51 -19.09
C GLY A 62 -40.05 16.64 -19.88
N VAL A 63 -38.98 17.24 -19.35
CA VAL A 63 -38.24 18.34 -19.99
C VAL A 63 -36.80 17.89 -20.21
N GLY A 64 -36.32 17.95 -21.46
CA GLY A 64 -34.91 17.71 -21.79
C GLY A 64 -34.00 18.79 -21.23
N GLN A 65 -32.68 18.69 -21.46
CA GLN A 65 -31.72 19.70 -20.99
C GLN A 65 -32.16 21.11 -21.39
N GLN A 66 -32.14 22.02 -20.42
CA GLN A 66 -32.38 23.45 -20.63
C GLN A 66 -31.06 24.20 -20.54
N ASN A 67 -30.90 25.21 -21.40
CA ASN A 67 -29.76 26.12 -21.40
C ASN A 67 -30.34 27.53 -21.44
N VAL A 68 -30.14 28.32 -20.38
CA VAL A 68 -30.87 29.59 -20.20
C VAL A 68 -29.95 30.68 -19.69
N ARG A 69 -30.11 31.88 -20.26
CA ARG A 69 -29.46 33.10 -19.76
C ARG A 69 -30.05 33.50 -18.43
N MET A 70 -29.20 33.56 -17.40
CA MET A 70 -29.60 33.99 -16.07
C MET A 70 -29.86 35.50 -16.03
N THR A 71 -30.64 35.97 -15.05
CA THR A 71 -30.91 37.40 -14.84
C THR A 71 -29.95 37.96 -13.79
N ASN A 72 -29.22 39.02 -14.10
CA ASN A 72 -28.35 39.70 -13.14
C ASN A 72 -29.17 40.55 -12.17
N ASN A 73 -29.06 40.26 -10.88
CA ASN A 73 -29.66 41.01 -9.80
C ASN A 73 -28.54 41.44 -8.82
N ALA A 74 -28.07 42.68 -8.97
CA ALA A 74 -27.04 43.29 -8.13
C ALA A 74 -25.73 42.47 -8.03
N GLY A 75 -25.30 41.84 -9.13
CA GLY A 75 -24.06 41.05 -9.17
C GLY A 75 -24.26 39.55 -8.95
N THR A 76 -25.45 39.12 -8.54
CA THR A 76 -25.83 37.70 -8.49
C THR A 76 -26.74 37.36 -9.66
N TRP A 77 -26.36 36.36 -10.44
CA TRP A 77 -27.12 35.85 -11.57
C TRP A 77 -28.12 34.78 -11.09
N GLN A 78 -29.39 34.95 -11.45
CA GLN A 78 -30.49 34.15 -10.89
C GLN A 78 -31.34 33.49 -11.99
N TRP A 79 -31.75 32.25 -11.75
CA TRP A 79 -32.73 31.54 -12.58
C TRP A 79 -33.64 30.66 -11.72
N THR A 80 -34.95 30.70 -11.96
CA THR A 80 -35.92 29.86 -11.24
C THR A 80 -36.37 28.69 -12.10
N VAL A 81 -36.06 27.48 -11.64
CA VAL A 81 -36.53 26.23 -12.23
C VAL A 81 -37.93 25.91 -11.70
N ASN A 82 -38.85 25.58 -12.61
CA ASN A 82 -40.25 25.27 -12.32
C ASN A 82 -40.55 23.79 -12.59
N GLY A 83 -41.70 23.30 -12.10
CA GLY A 83 -42.20 21.97 -12.40
C GLY A 83 -41.52 20.86 -11.59
N LEU A 84 -40.90 21.21 -10.46
CA LEU A 84 -40.25 20.26 -9.58
C LEU A 84 -41.26 19.57 -8.66
N SER A 85 -40.88 18.40 -8.15
CA SER A 85 -41.53 17.65 -7.10
C SER A 85 -40.46 17.18 -6.12
N SER A 86 -40.86 16.89 -4.87
CA SER A 86 -39.93 16.34 -3.87
C SER A 86 -39.21 15.09 -4.41
N GLY A 87 -37.90 15.04 -4.25
CA GLY A 87 -37.04 13.97 -4.77
C GLY A 87 -36.58 14.15 -6.22
N ASN A 88 -37.03 15.19 -6.94
CA ASN A 88 -36.44 15.52 -8.24
C ASN A 88 -34.99 15.98 -8.04
N VAL A 89 -34.07 15.32 -8.74
CA VAL A 89 -32.64 15.68 -8.74
C VAL A 89 -32.38 16.57 -9.94
N LEU A 90 -32.07 17.83 -9.69
CA LEU A 90 -31.50 18.73 -10.67
C LEU A 90 -30.00 18.47 -10.75
N ASP A 91 -29.54 18.16 -11.95
CA ASP A 91 -28.13 18.22 -12.32
C ASP A 91 -27.92 19.51 -13.11
N TYR A 92 -27.05 20.40 -12.65
CA TYR A 92 -26.88 21.75 -13.20
C TYR A 92 -25.43 22.23 -13.20
N TRP A 93 -25.08 23.08 -14.16
CA TRP A 93 -23.76 23.70 -14.30
C TRP A 93 -23.92 25.06 -15.00
N PHE A 94 -22.85 25.85 -15.08
CA PHE A 94 -22.90 27.21 -15.62
C PHE A 94 -21.86 27.40 -16.73
N THR A 95 -22.16 28.26 -17.70
CA THR A 95 -21.18 28.95 -18.53
C THR A 95 -21.17 30.43 -18.10
N TYR A 96 -20.03 30.98 -17.71
CA TYR A 96 -19.94 32.39 -17.32
C TYR A 96 -18.76 33.11 -17.98
N GLU A 97 -18.95 34.39 -18.26
CA GLU A 97 -17.88 35.26 -18.76
C GLU A 97 -17.01 35.79 -17.61
N LYS A 98 -15.70 35.88 -17.83
CA LYS A 98 -14.78 36.53 -16.90
C LYS A 98 -13.63 37.18 -17.66
N SER A 99 -13.62 38.52 -17.68
CA SER A 99 -12.54 39.32 -18.28
C SER A 99 -12.25 39.01 -19.75
N GLY A 100 -13.29 38.70 -20.52
CA GLY A 100 -13.30 38.38 -21.95
C GLY A 100 -13.75 36.94 -22.24
N PRO A 101 -12.98 35.91 -21.82
CA PRO A 101 -13.32 34.51 -22.08
C PRO A 101 -14.56 34.02 -21.30
N GLN A 102 -15.15 32.93 -21.79
CA GLN A 102 -16.18 32.15 -21.08
C GLN A 102 -15.60 30.87 -20.50
N TYR A 103 -16.16 30.42 -19.38
CA TYR A 103 -15.73 29.25 -18.63
C TYR A 103 -16.93 28.40 -18.26
N ASP A 104 -16.77 27.08 -18.29
CA ASP A 104 -17.79 26.17 -17.81
C ASP A 104 -17.49 25.75 -16.36
N THR A 105 -18.51 25.38 -15.59
CA THR A 105 -18.32 24.80 -14.26
C THR A 105 -18.40 23.28 -14.34
N PRO A 106 -17.89 22.56 -13.32
CA PRO A 106 -18.33 21.19 -13.06
C PRO A 106 -19.85 21.11 -12.85
N HIS A 107 -20.38 19.91 -12.94
CA HIS A 107 -21.78 19.63 -12.61
C HIS A 107 -21.99 19.67 -11.10
N PHE A 108 -23.12 20.25 -10.70
CA PHE A 108 -23.63 20.29 -9.35
C PHE A 108 -24.97 19.56 -9.30
N SER A 109 -25.29 18.99 -8.15
CA SER A 109 -26.56 18.32 -7.94
C SER A 109 -27.35 18.99 -6.82
N TYR A 110 -28.65 19.16 -7.04
CA TYR A 110 -29.62 19.62 -6.05
C TYR A 110 -30.82 18.70 -6.08
N THR A 111 -31.21 18.16 -4.92
CA THR A 111 -32.46 17.40 -4.81
C THR A 111 -33.55 18.32 -4.25
N GLN A 112 -34.65 18.49 -4.97
CA GLN A 112 -35.80 19.26 -4.50
C GLN A 112 -36.35 18.61 -3.24
N GLY A 113 -36.32 19.35 -2.13
CA GLY A 113 -36.70 18.82 -0.81
C GLY A 113 -35.61 18.01 -0.10
N GLY A 114 -34.40 17.92 -0.66
CA GLY A 114 -33.24 17.31 -0.03
C GLY A 114 -32.49 18.29 0.87
N THR A 115 -32.21 17.88 2.10
CA THR A 115 -31.29 18.59 3.01
C THR A 115 -29.99 17.79 3.09
N THR A 116 -28.87 18.30 2.54
CA THR A 116 -27.54 17.75 2.85
C THR A 116 -27.19 18.16 4.27
N THR A 117 -27.63 17.34 5.20
CA THR A 117 -27.48 17.56 6.63
C THR A 117 -26.07 17.09 7.02
N PRO A 118 -25.12 17.96 7.43
CA PRO A 118 -23.74 17.56 7.74
C PRO A 118 -23.70 16.44 8.80
N THR A 119 -22.83 15.45 8.68
CA THR A 119 -22.85 14.27 9.58
C THR A 119 -22.07 14.50 10.88
N ALA A 120 -22.61 14.08 12.02
CA ALA A 120 -21.90 14.12 13.31
C ALA A 120 -20.74 13.11 13.34
N ALA A 121 -19.69 13.42 14.10
CA ALA A 121 -18.52 12.56 14.31
C ALA A 121 -18.88 11.34 15.17
N ALA A 122 -18.39 10.17 14.78
CA ALA A 122 -18.64 8.91 15.50
C ALA A 122 -18.10 9.00 16.95
N PRO A 123 -18.84 8.49 17.94
CA PRO A 123 -18.37 8.47 19.32
C PRO A 123 -17.11 7.60 19.52
N THR A 124 -16.30 7.94 20.52
CA THR A 124 -15.14 7.16 20.98
C THR A 124 -15.39 6.65 22.40
N PHE A 125 -14.76 5.52 22.76
CA PHE A 125 -14.91 4.88 24.06
C PHE A 125 -13.60 4.95 24.87
N THR A 126 -13.70 5.22 26.18
CA THR A 126 -12.56 5.17 27.10
C THR A 126 -12.94 4.51 28.43
N PRO A 127 -12.33 3.37 28.79
CA PRO A 127 -11.28 2.67 28.04
C PRO A 127 -11.83 2.08 26.72
N PRO A 128 -10.99 1.79 25.72
CA PRO A 128 -11.44 1.20 24.45
C PRO A 128 -12.03 -0.21 24.66
N GLY A 129 -12.71 -0.76 23.65
CA GLY A 129 -13.17 -2.15 23.70
C GLY A 129 -12.00 -3.12 23.93
N GLY A 130 -12.21 -4.16 24.73
CA GLY A 130 -11.16 -5.07 25.15
C GLY A 130 -11.59 -6.07 26.22
N SER A 131 -10.63 -6.87 26.68
CA SER A 131 -10.84 -7.82 27.78
C SER A 131 -10.38 -7.22 29.10
N TYR A 132 -11.22 -7.36 30.14
CA TYR A 132 -10.96 -6.82 31.46
C TYR A 132 -11.28 -7.85 32.55
N THR A 133 -10.42 -7.91 33.57
CA THR A 133 -10.58 -8.81 34.72
C THR A 133 -11.64 -8.32 35.71
N SER A 134 -11.99 -7.04 35.67
CA SER A 134 -13.02 -6.42 36.50
C SER A 134 -13.95 -5.54 35.66
N ALA A 135 -15.09 -5.18 36.25
CA ALA A 135 -16.02 -4.23 35.66
C ALA A 135 -15.31 -2.95 35.20
N GLN A 136 -15.69 -2.45 34.02
CA GLN A 136 -15.16 -1.20 33.49
C GLN A 136 -16.15 -0.07 33.64
N THR A 137 -15.63 1.13 33.88
CA THR A 137 -16.38 2.38 33.82
C THR A 137 -16.07 3.05 32.49
N VAL A 138 -16.97 2.91 31.53
CA VAL A 138 -16.77 3.37 30.15
C VAL A 138 -17.31 4.78 29.98
N THR A 139 -16.44 5.66 29.51
CA THR A 139 -16.79 7.00 29.05
C THR A 139 -16.97 7.02 27.54
N ILE A 140 -17.97 7.75 27.06
CA ILE A 140 -18.25 7.90 25.63
C ILE A 140 -18.16 9.39 25.29
N SER A 141 -17.40 9.74 24.26
CA SER A 141 -17.20 11.13 23.83
C SER A 141 -17.35 11.29 22.32
N THR A 142 -17.59 12.50 21.83
CA THR A 142 -17.58 12.82 20.39
C THR A 142 -16.96 14.19 20.21
N THR A 143 -16.31 14.42 19.06
CA THR A 143 -15.73 15.72 18.71
C THR A 143 -16.77 16.69 18.14
N THR A 144 -17.99 16.25 17.83
CA THR A 144 -19.08 17.15 17.42
C THR A 144 -19.61 17.92 18.63
N ALA A 145 -19.27 19.20 18.70
CA ALA A 145 -19.71 20.09 19.77
C ALA A 145 -21.24 20.14 19.88
N GLY A 146 -21.77 19.97 21.09
CA GLY A 146 -23.21 20.00 21.36
C GLY A 146 -23.99 18.76 20.91
N ALA A 147 -23.35 17.71 20.39
CA ALA A 147 -24.02 16.47 20.03
C ALA A 147 -24.49 15.69 21.27
N THR A 148 -25.68 15.12 21.17
CA THR A 148 -26.23 14.15 22.12
C THR A 148 -25.81 12.75 21.71
N ILE A 149 -25.11 12.02 22.58
CA ILE A 149 -24.74 10.62 22.32
C ILE A 149 -25.90 9.70 22.74
N ARG A 150 -26.27 8.77 21.86
CA ARG A 150 -27.25 7.69 22.09
C ARG A 150 -26.52 6.36 22.07
N TYR A 151 -26.85 5.46 22.98
CA TYR A 151 -26.13 4.19 23.10
C TYR A 151 -27.04 3.01 23.45
N THR A 152 -26.54 1.81 23.17
CA THR A 152 -27.10 0.54 23.59
C THR A 152 -25.98 -0.31 24.18
N VAL A 153 -26.33 -1.24 25.07
CA VAL A 153 -25.37 -2.09 25.78
C VAL A 153 -25.60 -3.58 25.53
N ASP A 154 -26.57 -3.90 24.68
CA ASP A 154 -26.95 -5.26 24.27
C ASP A 154 -26.47 -5.59 22.85
N GLY A 155 -25.67 -4.71 22.23
CA GLY A 155 -25.18 -4.85 20.87
C GLY A 155 -26.20 -4.50 19.76
N SER A 156 -27.41 -4.07 20.10
CA SER A 156 -28.36 -3.56 19.10
C SER A 156 -27.92 -2.22 18.51
N THR A 157 -28.38 -1.85 17.31
CA THR A 157 -28.05 -0.55 16.70
C THR A 157 -28.75 0.58 17.45
N PRO A 158 -28.03 1.57 18.01
CA PRO A 158 -28.66 2.70 18.68
C PRO A 158 -29.37 3.61 17.67
N THR A 159 -30.51 4.17 18.07
CA THR A 159 -31.29 5.13 17.29
C THR A 159 -31.43 6.43 18.09
N THR A 160 -32.10 7.44 17.51
CA THR A 160 -32.42 8.69 18.23
C THR A 160 -33.35 8.47 19.43
N SER A 161 -34.05 7.32 19.51
CA SER A 161 -34.88 6.93 20.65
C SER A 161 -34.15 6.08 21.70
N SER A 162 -32.91 5.64 21.44
CA SER A 162 -32.09 4.91 22.42
C SER A 162 -31.74 5.78 23.64
N PRO A 163 -31.34 5.15 24.77
CA PRO A 163 -30.89 5.87 25.96
C PRO A 163 -29.83 6.94 25.64
N GLN A 164 -30.02 8.13 26.22
CA GLN A 164 -29.03 9.21 26.15
C GLN A 164 -27.88 8.92 27.11
N TYR A 165 -26.65 9.06 26.61
CA TYR A 165 -25.45 9.03 27.45
C TYR A 165 -25.35 10.32 28.27
N THR A 166 -25.45 10.21 29.60
CA THR A 166 -25.42 11.34 30.55
C THR A 166 -24.26 11.26 31.55
N GLY A 167 -23.49 10.18 31.51
CA GLY A 167 -22.35 9.92 32.38
C GLY A 167 -21.77 8.53 32.15
N PRO A 168 -20.63 8.21 32.78
CA PRO A 168 -19.94 6.93 32.57
C PRO A 168 -20.86 5.71 32.78
N ILE A 169 -20.77 4.72 31.89
CA ILE A 169 -21.55 3.49 31.98
C ILE A 169 -20.73 2.39 32.65
N SER A 170 -21.35 1.67 33.58
CA SER A 170 -20.71 0.50 34.20
C SER A 170 -20.95 -0.74 33.34
N VAL A 171 -19.86 -1.34 32.85
CA VAL A 171 -19.85 -2.59 32.11
C VAL A 171 -19.29 -3.67 33.03
N SER A 172 -20.19 -4.35 33.74
CA SER A 172 -19.85 -5.38 34.75
C SER A 172 -19.91 -6.81 34.26
N ALA A 173 -20.39 -7.04 33.03
CA ALA A 173 -20.44 -8.33 32.37
C ALA A 173 -20.18 -8.13 30.87
N SER A 174 -19.61 -9.14 30.21
CA SER A 174 -19.25 -9.09 28.79
C SER A 174 -20.43 -8.66 27.92
N ARG A 175 -20.24 -7.64 27.10
CA ARG A 175 -21.27 -7.07 26.23
C ARG A 175 -20.68 -6.17 25.15
N THR A 176 -21.49 -5.88 24.15
CA THR A 176 -21.18 -4.89 23.12
C THR A 176 -21.87 -3.58 23.43
N VAL A 177 -21.10 -2.49 23.48
CA VAL A 177 -21.62 -1.13 23.58
C VAL A 177 -21.57 -0.49 22.20
N ASN A 178 -22.73 -0.08 21.69
CA ASN A 178 -22.82 0.67 20.45
C ASN A 178 -23.26 2.10 20.76
N ALA A 179 -22.74 3.09 20.04
CA ALA A 179 -23.10 4.50 20.22
C ALA A 179 -23.17 5.28 18.89
N ILE A 180 -24.07 6.26 18.83
CA ILE A 180 -24.12 7.29 17.78
C ILE A 180 -24.15 8.69 18.41
N ALA A 181 -23.62 9.67 17.70
CA ALA A 181 -23.78 11.08 18.02
C ALA A 181 -24.94 11.68 17.19
N VAL A 182 -25.80 12.45 17.84
CA VAL A 182 -26.97 13.11 17.26
C VAL A 182 -26.89 14.60 17.55
N ALA A 183 -26.79 15.44 16.51
CA ALA A 183 -26.77 16.89 16.65
C ALA A 183 -27.85 17.53 15.78
N SER A 184 -28.43 18.64 16.24
CA SER A 184 -29.47 19.34 15.48
C SER A 184 -28.89 19.93 14.20
N GLY A 185 -29.61 19.78 13.09
CA GLY A 185 -29.10 20.18 11.77
C GLY A 185 -27.97 19.30 11.25
N MET A 186 -27.70 18.15 11.88
CA MET A 186 -26.72 17.14 11.45
C MET A 186 -27.35 15.77 11.18
N ALA A 187 -26.83 15.02 10.22
CA ALA A 187 -27.10 13.59 10.11
C ALA A 187 -26.44 12.86 11.28
N ASN A 188 -27.06 11.77 11.75
CA ASN A 188 -26.48 10.95 12.81
C ASN A 188 -25.11 10.40 12.40
N SER A 189 -24.19 10.28 13.34
CA SER A 189 -22.90 9.65 13.06
C SER A 189 -23.05 8.19 12.61
N PRO A 190 -22.01 7.61 11.98
CA PRO A 190 -21.85 6.16 11.94
C PRO A 190 -21.89 5.57 13.36
N VAL A 191 -22.31 4.29 13.45
CA VAL A 191 -22.34 3.57 14.72
C VAL A 191 -20.91 3.24 15.14
N ALA A 192 -20.49 3.74 16.30
CA ALA A 192 -19.29 3.29 16.96
C ALA A 192 -19.60 2.05 17.80
N SER A 193 -18.76 1.01 17.72
CA SER A 193 -18.95 -0.24 18.46
C SER A 193 -17.72 -0.61 19.29
N ALA A 194 -17.93 -0.99 20.54
CA ALA A 194 -16.88 -1.51 21.43
C ALA A 194 -17.37 -2.77 22.15
N VAL A 195 -16.63 -3.87 21.96
CA VAL A 195 -16.87 -5.13 22.66
C VAL A 195 -16.06 -5.12 23.96
N TYR A 196 -16.73 -5.33 25.09
CA TYR A 196 -16.11 -5.51 26.40
C TYR A 196 -16.29 -6.94 26.85
N SER A 197 -15.22 -7.61 27.21
CA SER A 197 -15.25 -8.95 27.81
C SER A 197 -14.87 -8.84 29.28
N ILE A 198 -15.81 -9.06 30.20
CA ILE A 198 -15.62 -8.91 31.66
C ILE A 198 -15.66 -10.27 32.33
N GLY A 199 -14.67 -10.55 33.20
CA GLY A 199 -14.68 -11.75 34.04
C GLY A 199 -14.32 -13.04 33.30
N THR A 200 -13.99 -12.96 32.01
CA THR A 200 -13.20 -14.02 31.38
C THR A 200 -11.78 -13.88 31.90
N THR A 201 -11.28 -14.86 32.66
CA THR A 201 -9.87 -15.21 32.55
C THR A 201 -9.69 -15.59 31.10
N THR A 202 -9.34 -14.62 30.24
CA THR A 202 -8.89 -14.94 28.89
C THR A 202 -7.84 -16.03 29.07
N PRO A 203 -7.95 -17.18 28.40
CA PRO A 203 -6.84 -18.11 28.37
C PRO A 203 -5.59 -17.28 28.09
N THR A 204 -4.65 -17.23 29.04
CA THR A 204 -3.40 -16.48 28.87
C THR A 204 -2.53 -17.11 27.77
N SER A 205 -2.98 -18.25 27.22
CA SER A 205 -2.38 -19.02 26.15
C SER A 205 -3.42 -19.32 25.07
N CYS A 206 -2.97 -19.29 23.81
CA CYS A 206 -3.75 -19.74 22.66
C CYS A 206 -4.44 -21.09 22.94
N PRO A 207 -5.75 -21.26 22.64
CA PRO A 207 -6.37 -22.58 22.69
C PRO A 207 -5.57 -23.54 21.81
N THR A 208 -5.23 -24.73 22.34
CA THR A 208 -4.33 -25.67 21.67
C THR A 208 -4.77 -25.93 20.22
N GLN A 209 -3.90 -25.56 19.28
CA GLN A 209 -4.06 -25.84 17.85
C GLN A 209 -3.32 -27.13 17.47
N SER A 210 -3.45 -27.56 16.22
CA SER A 210 -2.71 -28.73 15.72
C SER A 210 -1.26 -28.36 15.41
N ASP A 211 -0.30 -29.23 15.79
CA ASP A 211 1.09 -29.17 15.30
C ASP A 211 1.21 -29.69 13.85
N THR A 212 0.15 -30.32 13.32
CA THR A 212 0.03 -30.75 11.92
C THR A 212 -1.29 -30.24 11.33
N PRO A 213 -1.44 -28.92 11.21
CA PRO A 213 -2.70 -28.35 10.75
C PRO A 213 -2.91 -28.69 9.27
N ASN A 214 -4.18 -28.85 8.89
CA ASN A 214 -4.56 -28.77 7.49
C ASN A 214 -4.46 -27.28 7.08
N PHE A 215 -3.61 -26.94 6.12
CA PHE A 215 -3.43 -25.57 5.65
C PHE A 215 -4.46 -25.13 4.58
N GLY A 216 -5.41 -25.99 4.23
CA GLY A 216 -6.39 -25.71 3.19
C GLY A 216 -5.89 -26.11 1.80
N PRO A 217 -6.77 -26.01 0.78
CA PRO A 217 -6.53 -26.56 -0.55
C PRO A 217 -5.49 -25.79 -1.35
N ASN A 218 -5.23 -24.53 -1.01
CA ASN A 218 -4.32 -23.65 -1.75
C ASN A 218 -2.85 -23.79 -1.31
N VAL A 219 -2.57 -24.73 -0.40
CA VAL A 219 -1.22 -25.03 0.08
C VAL A 219 -0.84 -26.42 -0.41
N HIS A 220 0.07 -26.48 -1.35
CA HIS A 220 0.56 -27.71 -1.95
C HIS A 220 1.86 -28.10 -1.26
N VAL A 221 1.81 -29.17 -0.46
CA VAL A 221 2.97 -29.68 0.28
C VAL A 221 3.54 -30.90 -0.44
N PHE A 222 4.74 -30.76 -0.98
CA PHE A 222 5.47 -31.81 -1.67
C PHE A 222 6.44 -32.50 -0.73
N ASP A 223 6.51 -33.82 -0.79
CA ASP A 223 7.48 -34.62 -0.02
C ASP A 223 8.30 -35.53 -0.95
N PRO A 224 9.50 -35.98 -0.53
CA PRO A 224 10.41 -36.72 -1.41
C PRO A 224 9.89 -38.10 -1.88
N SER A 225 8.80 -38.61 -1.30
CA SER A 225 8.16 -39.84 -1.78
C SER A 225 7.26 -39.62 -3.00
N MET A 226 6.85 -38.37 -3.28
CA MET A 226 6.10 -38.03 -4.48
C MET A 226 7.01 -38.09 -5.72
N SER A 227 6.47 -38.58 -6.84
CA SER A 227 7.24 -38.62 -8.08
C SER A 227 7.50 -37.21 -8.63
N ALA A 228 8.68 -36.98 -9.22
CA ALA A 228 9.00 -35.69 -9.84
C ALA A 228 7.96 -35.27 -10.89
N GLY A 229 7.42 -36.21 -11.67
CA GLY A 229 6.37 -35.93 -12.65
C GLY A 229 5.05 -35.48 -12.01
N THR A 230 4.69 -36.00 -10.85
CA THR A 230 3.51 -35.56 -10.09
C THR A 230 3.69 -34.15 -9.55
N ILE A 231 4.86 -33.87 -8.97
CA ILE A 231 5.18 -32.54 -8.45
C ILE A 231 5.19 -31.54 -9.61
N GLN A 232 5.91 -31.84 -10.69
CA GLN A 232 6.00 -30.97 -11.86
C GLN A 232 4.62 -30.66 -12.45
N ALA A 233 3.74 -31.66 -12.57
CA ALA A 233 2.39 -31.45 -13.09
C ALA A 233 1.56 -30.48 -12.23
N GLN A 234 1.76 -30.50 -10.91
CA GLN A 234 1.10 -29.56 -10.00
C GLN A 234 1.68 -28.14 -10.15
N LEU A 235 3.02 -28.00 -10.16
CA LEU A 235 3.70 -26.72 -10.39
C LEU A 235 3.28 -26.09 -11.73
N ASP A 236 3.24 -26.89 -12.79
CA ASP A 236 2.79 -26.45 -14.11
C ASP A 236 1.31 -26.00 -14.08
N ALA A 237 0.46 -26.69 -13.33
CA ALA A 237 -0.95 -26.32 -13.21
C ALA A 237 -1.13 -24.97 -12.47
N ASP A 238 -0.38 -24.75 -11.39
CA ASP A 238 -0.41 -23.51 -10.64
C ASP A 238 0.17 -22.35 -11.45
N PHE A 239 1.33 -22.55 -12.08
CA PHE A 239 1.93 -21.58 -12.99
C PHE A 239 0.99 -21.19 -14.13
N ASN A 240 0.41 -22.17 -14.83
CA ASN A 240 -0.49 -21.90 -15.96
C ASN A 240 -1.73 -21.10 -15.54
N ALA A 241 -2.20 -21.26 -14.31
CA ALA A 241 -3.31 -20.50 -13.76
C ALA A 241 -2.92 -19.07 -13.31
N GLN A 242 -1.64 -18.82 -13.05
CA GLN A 242 -1.17 -17.56 -12.43
C GLN A 242 -0.15 -16.77 -13.26
N LYS A 243 0.23 -17.23 -14.45
CA LYS A 243 1.32 -16.61 -15.22
C LYS A 243 0.93 -15.37 -15.99
N ASP A 244 -0.29 -15.28 -16.52
CA ASP A 244 -0.64 -14.27 -17.53
C ASP A 244 -0.97 -12.91 -16.92
N THR A 245 -0.25 -11.87 -17.31
CA THR A 245 -0.38 -10.52 -16.75
C THR A 245 -1.76 -9.91 -16.96
N GLN A 246 -2.46 -10.19 -18.07
CA GLN A 246 -3.77 -9.58 -18.32
C GLN A 246 -4.89 -10.20 -17.47
N SER A 247 -4.75 -11.47 -17.08
CA SER A 247 -5.81 -12.23 -16.41
C SER A 247 -5.51 -12.61 -14.96
N ALA A 248 -4.24 -12.79 -14.59
CA ALA A 248 -3.85 -13.24 -13.27
C ALA A 248 -3.37 -12.12 -12.35
N GLN A 249 -2.89 -10.99 -12.90
CA GLN A 249 -2.31 -9.91 -12.11
C GLN A 249 -3.29 -9.38 -11.04
N PHE A 250 -4.58 -9.24 -11.34
CA PHE A 250 -5.61 -8.80 -10.38
C PHE A 250 -6.64 -9.89 -10.07
N ALA A 251 -6.26 -11.16 -10.21
CA ALA A 251 -7.11 -12.28 -9.82
C ALA A 251 -7.03 -12.53 -8.31
N GLU A 252 -8.05 -13.18 -7.75
CA GLU A 252 -8.11 -13.55 -6.33
C GLU A 252 -7.39 -14.88 -6.02
N ARG A 253 -6.88 -15.61 -7.03
CA ARG A 253 -6.18 -16.88 -6.80
C ARG A 253 -4.89 -16.62 -6.01
N ARG A 254 -4.63 -17.50 -5.05
CA ARG A 254 -3.48 -17.46 -4.13
C ARG A 254 -2.97 -18.88 -3.95
N VAL A 255 -1.66 -19.12 -4.04
CA VAL A 255 -1.07 -20.46 -3.90
C VAL A 255 0.22 -20.41 -3.08
N ALA A 256 0.44 -21.45 -2.27
CA ALA A 256 1.74 -21.72 -1.66
C ALA A 256 2.23 -23.12 -2.02
N GLU A 257 3.46 -23.19 -2.54
CA GLU A 257 4.16 -24.41 -2.92
C GLU A 257 5.27 -24.67 -1.89
N LEU A 258 5.12 -25.74 -1.12
CA LEU A 258 5.95 -26.02 0.04
C LEU A 258 6.67 -27.36 -0.11
N PHE A 259 7.99 -27.36 -0.06
CA PHE A 259 8.81 -28.55 -0.22
C PHE A 259 9.33 -29.03 1.13
N LYS A 260 8.99 -30.24 1.55
CA LYS A 260 9.58 -30.86 2.75
C LYS A 260 11.09 -31.10 2.58
N PRO A 261 11.84 -31.28 3.68
CA PRO A 261 13.25 -31.64 3.59
C PRO A 261 13.51 -32.83 2.65
N GLY A 262 14.45 -32.67 1.72
CA GLY A 262 14.80 -33.66 0.71
C GLY A 262 15.27 -33.04 -0.61
N THR A 263 15.36 -33.86 -1.65
CA THR A 263 15.89 -33.46 -2.97
C THR A 263 14.85 -33.71 -4.06
N TYR A 264 14.66 -32.72 -4.93
CA TYR A 264 13.60 -32.71 -5.94
C TYR A 264 14.19 -32.39 -7.31
N GLY A 265 13.86 -33.17 -8.34
CA GLY A 265 14.25 -32.88 -9.73
C GLY A 265 13.10 -32.25 -10.51
N VAL A 266 12.86 -30.95 -10.29
CA VAL A 266 11.72 -30.20 -10.85
C VAL A 266 12.16 -28.81 -11.30
N ASN A 267 11.39 -28.19 -12.19
CA ASN A 267 11.53 -26.79 -12.57
C ASN A 267 10.26 -26.05 -12.20
N ASP A 268 10.37 -25.06 -11.34
CA ASP A 268 9.26 -24.31 -10.83
C ASP A 268 9.22 -22.93 -11.48
N ASN A 269 8.23 -22.67 -12.35
CA ASN A 269 8.00 -21.33 -12.87
C ASN A 269 6.97 -20.62 -11.99
N VAL A 270 7.32 -19.47 -11.44
CA VAL A 270 6.53 -18.83 -10.39
C VAL A 270 5.67 -17.71 -10.97
N GLY A 271 4.34 -17.89 -10.92
CA GLY A 271 3.34 -16.91 -11.36
C GLY A 271 3.02 -15.83 -10.33
N PHE A 272 2.02 -15.00 -10.62
CA PHE A 272 1.45 -14.04 -9.65
C PHE A 272 0.89 -14.76 -8.43
N TYR A 273 0.99 -14.14 -7.26
CA TYR A 273 0.47 -14.63 -5.99
C TYR A 273 0.85 -16.07 -5.63
N THR A 274 2.04 -16.51 -6.05
CA THR A 274 2.62 -17.80 -5.66
C THR A 274 3.79 -17.55 -4.71
N SER A 275 3.77 -18.22 -3.56
CA SER A 275 4.96 -18.34 -2.71
C SER A 275 5.53 -19.74 -2.79
N VAL A 276 6.82 -19.86 -3.09
CA VAL A 276 7.57 -21.12 -3.09
C VAL A 276 8.49 -21.14 -1.87
N ALA A 277 8.44 -22.20 -1.07
CA ALA A 277 9.31 -22.30 0.10
C ALA A 277 9.75 -23.73 0.45
N GLY A 278 10.98 -23.85 0.94
CA GLY A 278 11.46 -25.06 1.58
C GLY A 278 11.06 -25.09 3.06
N LEU A 279 10.61 -26.25 3.53
CA LEU A 279 10.22 -26.52 4.92
C LEU A 279 11.37 -27.12 5.75
N GLY A 280 12.60 -26.84 5.34
CA GLY A 280 13.81 -27.09 6.10
C GLY A 280 14.00 -26.12 7.26
N GLN A 281 14.80 -26.49 8.27
CA GLN A 281 15.27 -25.47 9.20
C GLN A 281 16.32 -24.56 8.52
N ASN A 282 17.09 -25.12 7.58
CA ASN A 282 18.10 -24.41 6.80
C ASN A 282 17.84 -24.61 5.30
N PRO A 283 18.37 -23.73 4.42
CA PRO A 283 18.15 -23.86 2.99
C PRO A 283 18.63 -25.19 2.41
N ASP A 284 19.77 -25.71 2.90
CA ASP A 284 20.34 -26.98 2.45
C ASP A 284 19.50 -28.22 2.75
N ASP A 285 18.53 -28.13 3.67
CA ASP A 285 17.63 -29.24 3.98
C ASP A 285 16.67 -29.54 2.82
N VAL A 286 16.46 -28.59 1.90
CA VAL A 286 15.62 -28.73 0.70
C VAL A 286 16.44 -28.36 -0.53
N THR A 287 16.68 -29.32 -1.43
CA THR A 287 17.43 -29.07 -2.67
C THR A 287 16.56 -29.26 -3.91
N ILE A 288 16.45 -28.23 -4.74
CA ILE A 288 15.88 -28.31 -6.08
C ILE A 288 17.02 -28.53 -7.10
N ASN A 289 17.06 -29.71 -7.71
CA ASN A 289 17.89 -30.04 -8.87
C ASN A 289 17.16 -29.63 -10.15
N GLY A 290 17.12 -28.33 -10.38
CA GLY A 290 16.41 -27.67 -11.46
C GLY A 290 16.38 -26.17 -11.19
N HIS A 291 15.28 -25.52 -11.51
CA HIS A 291 15.16 -24.06 -11.44
C HIS A 291 13.97 -23.61 -10.59
N VAL A 292 14.05 -22.40 -10.02
CA VAL A 292 12.92 -21.67 -9.42
C VAL A 292 12.86 -20.31 -10.10
N THR A 293 12.08 -20.24 -11.17
CA THR A 293 12.22 -19.22 -12.21
C THR A 293 11.08 -18.21 -12.23
N VAL A 294 11.44 -16.94 -12.40
CA VAL A 294 10.56 -15.91 -12.94
C VAL A 294 11.18 -15.33 -14.20
N ASP A 295 10.39 -15.22 -15.25
CA ASP A 295 10.74 -14.56 -16.51
C ASP A 295 9.55 -13.73 -17.01
N ALA A 296 9.72 -13.00 -18.11
CA ALA A 296 8.61 -12.42 -18.88
C ALA A 296 8.01 -13.51 -19.80
N PHE A 297 7.36 -14.49 -19.18
CA PHE A 297 6.99 -15.76 -19.80
C PHE A 297 5.97 -15.67 -20.94
N ASN A 298 5.11 -14.64 -20.94
CA ASN A 298 3.94 -14.59 -21.79
C ASN A 298 4.11 -13.59 -22.93
N ALA A 299 3.37 -13.82 -24.02
CA ALA A 299 3.28 -12.86 -25.11
C ALA A 299 2.71 -11.50 -24.63
N SER A 300 1.83 -11.52 -23.63
CA SER A 300 1.27 -10.32 -22.98
C SER A 300 2.33 -9.49 -22.25
N ASP A 301 3.42 -10.12 -21.80
CA ASP A 301 4.54 -9.44 -21.16
C ASP A 301 5.43 -8.75 -22.20
N ALA A 302 5.43 -9.21 -23.46
CA ALA A 302 6.28 -8.70 -24.54
C ALA A 302 7.78 -8.60 -24.15
N GLY A 303 8.24 -9.51 -23.30
CA GLY A 303 9.61 -9.51 -22.76
C GLY A 303 9.85 -8.45 -21.67
N ASN A 304 8.82 -7.75 -21.20
CA ASN A 304 8.88 -6.76 -20.14
C ASN A 304 8.54 -7.40 -18.77
N ALA A 305 9.41 -7.24 -17.79
CA ALA A 305 9.24 -7.74 -16.43
C ALA A 305 8.75 -6.67 -15.43
N THR A 306 8.43 -5.45 -15.86
CA THR A 306 7.99 -4.34 -14.96
C THR A 306 6.68 -4.62 -14.23
N GLN A 307 5.96 -5.71 -14.55
CA GLN A 307 4.74 -6.12 -13.86
C GLN A 307 4.86 -7.49 -13.17
N ASN A 308 6.07 -8.07 -13.09
CA ASN A 308 6.29 -9.36 -12.42
C ASN A 308 6.27 -9.21 -10.88
N PHE A 309 5.10 -8.90 -10.34
CA PHE A 309 4.84 -8.64 -8.91
C PHE A 309 4.43 -9.88 -8.12
N TRP A 310 4.31 -9.69 -6.81
CA TRP A 310 3.58 -10.53 -5.86
C TRP A 310 3.92 -12.02 -5.95
N ARG A 311 5.19 -12.38 -5.82
CA ARG A 311 5.64 -13.78 -5.77
C ARG A 311 6.85 -13.96 -4.87
N SER A 312 7.18 -15.13 -4.38
CA SER A 312 8.34 -15.24 -3.48
C SER A 312 9.04 -16.58 -3.57
N ALA A 313 10.34 -16.61 -3.29
CA ALA A 313 11.11 -17.82 -3.08
C ALA A 313 11.84 -17.76 -1.73
N GLU A 314 11.72 -18.82 -0.92
CA GLU A 314 12.25 -18.83 0.44
C GLU A 314 12.86 -20.17 0.88
N ASN A 315 14.01 -20.13 1.56
CA ASN A 315 14.54 -21.22 2.40
C ASN A 315 14.79 -22.56 1.67
N MET A 316 15.50 -22.54 0.55
CA MET A 316 15.92 -23.75 -0.18
C MET A 316 17.24 -23.56 -0.94
N ALA A 317 17.89 -24.67 -1.27
CA ALA A 317 19.02 -24.71 -2.20
C ALA A 317 18.55 -25.01 -3.63
N VAL A 318 19.17 -24.37 -4.62
CA VAL A 318 18.86 -24.55 -6.04
C VAL A 318 20.14 -24.87 -6.82
N ASN A 319 20.14 -26.00 -7.52
CA ASN A 319 21.17 -26.46 -8.44
C ASN A 319 20.70 -26.26 -9.89
N ALA A 320 20.76 -25.01 -10.37
CA ALA A 320 20.30 -24.62 -11.70
C ALA A 320 21.42 -24.75 -12.76
N THR A 321 21.19 -25.57 -13.79
CA THR A 321 22.14 -25.65 -14.91
C THR A 321 22.07 -24.38 -15.74
N GLY A 322 23.19 -23.65 -15.87
CA GLY A 322 23.23 -22.38 -16.61
C GLY A 322 22.78 -21.15 -15.82
N GLY A 323 22.56 -21.30 -14.50
CA GLY A 323 22.10 -20.24 -13.61
C GLY A 323 20.58 -20.24 -13.40
N ASP A 324 20.16 -19.74 -12.25
CA ASP A 324 18.74 -19.55 -11.92
C ASP A 324 18.30 -18.13 -12.31
N ARG A 325 17.01 -17.93 -12.64
CA ARG A 325 16.51 -16.62 -13.08
C ARG A 325 15.35 -16.14 -12.23
N TRP A 326 15.51 -14.95 -11.64
CA TRP A 326 14.49 -14.29 -10.84
C TRP A 326 14.20 -12.89 -11.42
N ALA A 327 13.63 -12.85 -12.63
CA ALA A 327 13.34 -11.63 -13.37
C ALA A 327 12.05 -10.95 -12.89
N VAL A 328 12.13 -10.31 -11.73
CA VAL A 328 10.98 -9.74 -11.03
C VAL A 328 10.95 -8.22 -11.05
N ALA A 329 9.82 -7.65 -10.63
CA ALA A 329 9.67 -6.26 -10.24
C ALA A 329 9.49 -6.15 -8.71
N GLN A 330 8.68 -5.20 -8.23
CA GLN A 330 8.42 -4.97 -6.80
C GLN A 330 7.64 -6.12 -6.13
N ALA A 331 7.67 -6.17 -4.80
CA ALA A 331 7.00 -7.17 -3.95
C ALA A 331 7.26 -8.62 -4.37
N ALA A 332 8.54 -8.92 -4.68
CA ALA A 332 8.95 -10.25 -5.10
C ALA A 332 10.20 -10.75 -4.34
N PRO A 333 10.09 -10.99 -3.01
CA PRO A 333 11.25 -11.28 -2.18
C PRO A 333 11.92 -12.61 -2.53
N PHE A 334 13.25 -12.60 -2.47
CA PHE A 334 14.11 -13.77 -2.62
C PHE A 334 14.97 -13.95 -1.35
N ARG A 335 14.54 -14.84 -0.44
CA ARG A 335 15.07 -14.90 0.93
C ARG A 335 15.63 -16.26 1.30
N ARG A 336 16.73 -16.32 2.06
CA ARG A 336 17.30 -17.59 2.56
C ARG A 336 17.53 -18.62 1.45
N MET A 337 18.01 -18.20 0.30
CA MET A 337 18.27 -19.11 -0.82
C MET A 337 19.75 -19.52 -0.84
N ASP A 338 20.06 -20.77 -1.19
CA ASP A 338 21.41 -21.21 -1.56
C ASP A 338 21.46 -21.52 -3.06
N ILE A 339 21.83 -20.51 -3.86
CA ILE A 339 21.94 -20.64 -5.31
C ILE A 339 23.33 -21.14 -5.65
N ARG A 340 23.41 -22.40 -6.07
CA ARG A 340 24.66 -23.09 -6.39
C ARG A 340 25.00 -22.92 -7.87
N GLY A 341 25.22 -21.67 -8.25
CA GLY A 341 25.48 -21.23 -9.61
C GLY A 341 25.31 -19.71 -9.72
N ASP A 342 25.02 -19.25 -10.94
CA ASP A 342 24.73 -17.86 -11.23
C ASP A 342 23.25 -17.53 -10.93
N LEU A 343 22.97 -16.26 -10.64
CA LEU A 343 21.63 -15.71 -10.45
C LEU A 343 21.38 -14.55 -11.42
N GLN A 344 20.41 -14.71 -12.30
CA GLN A 344 20.01 -13.70 -13.30
C GLN A 344 18.77 -12.97 -12.80
N LEU A 345 18.89 -11.66 -12.58
CA LEU A 345 17.78 -10.84 -12.09
C LEU A 345 16.97 -10.18 -13.21
N TYR A 346 17.31 -10.45 -14.47
CA TYR A 346 16.71 -9.83 -15.65
C TYR A 346 16.00 -10.88 -16.51
N PRO A 347 14.97 -10.48 -17.29
CA PRO A 347 14.27 -11.42 -18.17
C PRO A 347 15.18 -11.87 -19.31
N ALA A 348 14.95 -13.07 -19.85
CA ALA A 348 15.77 -13.61 -20.96
C ALA A 348 15.80 -12.69 -22.20
N SER A 349 14.77 -11.86 -22.35
CA SER A 349 14.61 -10.84 -23.39
C SER A 349 15.54 -9.63 -23.24
N TYR A 350 16.17 -9.44 -22.07
CA TYR A 350 16.83 -8.20 -21.67
C TYR A 350 15.91 -6.97 -21.64
N GLY A 351 14.59 -7.20 -21.59
CA GLY A 351 13.60 -6.12 -21.48
C GLY A 351 13.62 -5.43 -20.12
N TRP A 352 12.75 -4.42 -19.96
CA TRP A 352 12.69 -3.63 -18.74
C TRP A 352 12.33 -4.47 -17.53
N ALA A 353 12.93 -4.15 -16.39
CA ALA A 353 12.65 -4.76 -15.11
C ALA A 353 12.88 -3.73 -13.99
N SER A 354 12.03 -3.76 -12.96
CA SER A 354 12.00 -2.76 -11.88
C SER A 354 11.94 -3.43 -10.50
N GLY A 355 12.81 -4.42 -10.31
CA GLY A 355 13.02 -5.07 -9.03
C GLY A 355 13.80 -4.19 -8.06
N GLY A 356 14.26 -4.71 -6.94
CA GLY A 356 13.97 -6.02 -6.39
C GLY A 356 14.69 -6.20 -5.07
N TYR A 357 14.47 -7.33 -4.42
CA TYR A 357 14.88 -7.53 -3.03
C TYR A 357 15.45 -8.94 -2.80
N VAL A 358 16.70 -8.99 -2.33
CA VAL A 358 17.37 -10.22 -1.89
C VAL A 358 17.81 -10.06 -0.44
N ALA A 359 17.57 -11.07 0.40
CA ALA A 359 18.09 -11.08 1.76
C ALA A 359 18.44 -12.46 2.28
N ASP A 360 19.46 -12.51 3.15
CA ASP A 360 19.89 -13.75 3.81
C ASP A 360 20.24 -14.88 2.83
N THR A 361 20.71 -14.52 1.63
CA THR A 361 20.87 -15.45 0.50
C THR A 361 22.33 -15.61 0.12
N LYS A 362 22.71 -16.81 -0.28
CA LYS A 362 24.02 -17.13 -0.84
C LYS A 362 23.88 -17.45 -2.32
N VAL A 363 24.69 -16.82 -3.16
CA VAL A 363 24.86 -17.16 -4.57
C VAL A 363 26.34 -17.48 -4.78
N SER A 364 26.67 -18.74 -5.10
CA SER A 364 28.07 -19.14 -5.24
C SER A 364 28.73 -18.56 -6.49
N GLY A 365 27.94 -18.25 -7.52
CA GLY A 365 28.39 -17.67 -8.79
C GLY A 365 28.18 -16.15 -8.88
N GLN A 366 28.00 -15.66 -10.10
CA GLN A 366 27.71 -14.26 -10.39
C GLN A 366 26.22 -13.98 -10.23
N THR A 367 25.89 -12.90 -9.51
CA THR A 367 24.56 -12.29 -9.56
C THR A 367 24.58 -11.13 -10.57
N ALA A 368 23.64 -11.11 -11.51
CA ALA A 368 23.62 -10.15 -12.60
C ALA A 368 22.27 -9.40 -12.70
N SER A 369 22.32 -8.08 -12.68
CA SER A 369 21.14 -7.19 -12.73
C SER A 369 20.79 -6.74 -14.15
N ILE A 370 21.80 -6.48 -14.99
CA ILE A 370 21.70 -6.11 -16.42
C ILE A 370 20.67 -5.01 -16.71
N SER A 371 19.42 -5.36 -17.02
CA SER A 371 18.34 -4.41 -17.37
C SER A 371 17.51 -3.95 -16.17
N GLN A 372 17.77 -4.49 -14.97
CA GLN A 372 17.13 -4.06 -13.74
C GLN A 372 17.48 -2.60 -13.43
N GLN A 373 16.45 -1.77 -13.30
CA GLN A 373 16.58 -0.34 -13.01
C GLN A 373 17.29 -0.09 -11.68
N GLN A 374 16.87 -0.81 -10.63
CA GLN A 374 17.42 -0.75 -9.29
C GLN A 374 17.38 -2.12 -8.62
N TRP A 375 18.10 -2.26 -7.51
CA TRP A 375 18.05 -3.47 -6.69
C TRP A 375 18.54 -3.23 -5.28
N TYR A 376 17.94 -3.92 -4.30
CA TYR A 376 18.45 -3.98 -2.93
C TYR A 376 18.85 -5.40 -2.54
N THR A 377 20.03 -5.53 -1.96
CA THR A 377 20.46 -6.77 -1.31
C THR A 377 20.96 -6.49 0.10
N ARG A 378 20.56 -7.32 1.06
CA ARG A 378 21.14 -7.29 2.40
C ARG A 378 21.57 -8.63 2.96
N ASP A 379 22.51 -8.62 3.89
CA ASP A 379 22.92 -9.78 4.70
C ASP A 379 23.15 -11.05 3.87
N SER A 380 23.81 -10.90 2.72
CA SER A 380 23.90 -11.95 1.70
C SER A 380 25.36 -12.23 1.33
N ALA A 381 25.59 -13.24 0.52
CA ALA A 381 26.92 -13.53 -0.02
C ALA A 381 26.83 -13.85 -1.50
N PHE A 382 27.57 -13.11 -2.34
CA PHE A 382 27.66 -13.34 -3.77
C PHE A 382 29.10 -13.72 -4.15
N GLY A 383 29.26 -14.63 -5.12
CA GLY A 383 30.56 -14.90 -5.71
C GLY A 383 31.10 -13.67 -6.43
N SER A 384 30.24 -13.02 -7.23
CA SER A 384 30.48 -11.67 -7.78
C SER A 384 29.16 -10.98 -8.15
N TRP A 385 29.25 -9.68 -8.44
CA TRP A 385 28.13 -8.87 -8.95
C TRP A 385 28.44 -8.33 -10.35
N SER A 386 27.42 -8.22 -11.21
CA SER A 386 27.52 -7.60 -12.53
C SER A 386 26.26 -6.79 -12.88
N GLY A 387 26.47 -5.67 -13.57
CA GLY A 387 25.40 -4.78 -14.04
C GLY A 387 24.97 -3.72 -13.03
N GLY A 388 24.30 -2.69 -13.54
CA GLY A 388 23.82 -1.56 -12.76
C GLY A 388 23.23 -0.51 -13.70
N VAL A 389 21.96 -0.16 -13.52
CA VAL A 389 21.27 0.84 -14.36
C VAL A 389 21.18 2.17 -13.60
N TRP A 390 20.43 2.27 -12.50
CA TRP A 390 20.27 3.51 -11.75
C TRP A 390 20.63 3.43 -10.28
N ASN A 391 20.24 2.38 -9.54
CA ASN A 391 20.45 2.32 -8.08
C ASN A 391 20.66 0.89 -7.57
N MET A 392 21.92 0.46 -7.42
CA MET A 392 22.25 -0.88 -6.89
C MET A 392 22.78 -0.75 -5.46
N VAL A 393 22.00 -1.19 -4.47
CA VAL A 393 22.29 -0.94 -3.05
C VAL A 393 22.54 -2.24 -2.29
N PHE A 394 23.61 -2.25 -1.50
CA PHE A 394 24.05 -3.39 -0.71
C PHE A 394 24.26 -2.98 0.75
N SER A 395 23.81 -3.81 1.70
CA SER A 395 24.25 -3.68 3.10
C SER A 395 24.54 -5.04 3.74
N GLY A 396 25.73 -5.22 4.31
CA GLY A 396 26.11 -6.52 4.89
C GLY A 396 26.23 -7.64 3.86
N VAL A 397 26.63 -7.32 2.62
CA VAL A 397 26.75 -8.30 1.54
C VAL A 397 28.22 -8.64 1.29
N ASN A 398 28.58 -9.89 1.56
CA ASN A 398 29.91 -10.40 1.23
C ASN A 398 30.01 -10.57 -0.29
N GLY A 399 31.07 -10.02 -0.91
CA GLY A 399 31.25 -10.07 -2.36
C GLY A 399 30.48 -8.99 -3.14
N ALA A 400 29.82 -8.04 -2.45
CA ALA A 400 29.29 -6.85 -3.09
C ALA A 400 30.40 -5.95 -3.65
N PRO A 401 30.13 -5.21 -4.74
CA PRO A 401 31.07 -4.22 -5.27
C PRO A 401 31.26 -3.07 -4.27
N ALA A 402 32.39 -2.35 -4.37
CA ALA A 402 32.59 -1.14 -3.58
C ALA A 402 31.63 -0.03 -4.03
N THR A 403 31.36 0.96 -3.17
CA THR A 403 30.57 2.14 -3.54
C THR A 403 31.27 2.91 -4.67
N THR A 404 30.59 3.05 -5.79
CA THR A 404 31.06 3.75 -7.01
C THR A 404 30.06 4.77 -7.55
N PHE A 405 28.91 4.93 -6.87
CA PHE A 405 27.89 5.92 -7.24
C PHE A 405 28.52 7.31 -7.48
N PRO A 406 28.20 7.99 -8.60
CA PRO A 406 27.07 7.71 -9.50
C PRO A 406 27.38 6.75 -10.66
N THR A 407 28.64 6.39 -10.91
CA THR A 407 28.99 5.60 -12.10
C THR A 407 30.17 4.64 -11.85
N PRO A 408 29.92 3.31 -11.88
CA PRO A 408 28.60 2.67 -11.96
C PRO A 408 27.77 2.91 -10.66
N PRO A 409 26.45 2.66 -10.65
CA PRO A 409 25.53 3.20 -9.64
C PRO A 409 25.45 2.38 -8.33
N GLU A 410 26.57 1.88 -7.82
CA GLU A 410 26.61 1.04 -6.62
C GLU A 410 26.76 1.86 -5.33
N THR A 411 25.93 1.53 -4.35
CA THR A 411 26.00 2.04 -2.96
C THR A 411 26.13 0.87 -1.99
N THR A 412 27.27 0.77 -1.30
CA THR A 412 27.59 -0.40 -0.47
C THR A 412 27.92 0.01 0.97
N LEU A 413 27.21 -0.61 1.90
CA LEU A 413 27.46 -0.54 3.33
C LEU A 413 28.03 -1.88 3.80
N GLY A 414 29.09 -1.84 4.61
CA GLY A 414 29.74 -3.05 5.12
C GLY A 414 28.82 -3.92 6.00
N THR A 415 27.78 -3.34 6.60
CA THR A 415 26.84 -4.05 7.48
C THR A 415 25.43 -3.46 7.38
N THR A 416 24.40 -4.27 7.58
CA THR A 416 23.06 -3.76 7.92
C THR A 416 23.02 -3.42 9.42
N PRO A 417 22.69 -2.18 9.84
CA PRO A 417 22.84 -1.75 11.24
C PRO A 417 22.11 -2.63 12.24
N VAL A 418 20.87 -2.99 11.93
CA VAL A 418 20.07 -3.97 12.67
C VAL A 418 19.24 -4.72 11.64
N SER A 419 19.18 -6.04 11.73
CA SER A 419 18.28 -6.85 10.92
C SER A 419 17.74 -8.01 11.73
N ARG A 420 16.54 -8.46 11.39
CA ARG A 420 15.96 -9.70 11.90
C ARG A 420 15.41 -10.43 10.70
N ASP A 421 15.87 -11.65 10.46
CA ASP A 421 15.37 -12.39 9.31
C ASP A 421 13.92 -12.83 9.53
N VAL A 422 13.22 -13.14 8.43
CA VAL A 422 11.78 -13.42 8.43
C VAL A 422 11.43 -14.64 9.28
N PRO A 423 10.28 -14.64 10.00
CA PRO A 423 9.69 -15.88 10.47
C PRO A 423 9.34 -16.81 9.30
N TYR A 424 9.67 -18.11 9.41
CA TYR A 424 9.38 -19.07 8.35
C TYR A 424 8.85 -20.40 8.89
N LEU A 425 7.99 -21.04 8.10
CA LEU A 425 7.43 -22.36 8.41
C LEU A 425 8.46 -23.44 8.08
N TYR A 426 8.62 -24.42 8.98
CA TYR A 426 9.43 -25.61 8.71
C TYR A 426 8.83 -26.85 9.39
N VAL A 427 9.31 -28.04 8.99
CA VAL A 427 8.94 -29.32 9.58
C VAL A 427 10.10 -29.85 10.41
N ASP A 428 9.86 -30.16 11.69
CA ASP A 428 10.88 -30.74 12.57
C ASP A 428 11.06 -32.24 12.34
N GLY A 429 12.09 -32.83 12.95
CA GLY A 429 12.41 -34.26 12.79
C GLY A 429 11.32 -35.24 13.28
N SER A 430 10.28 -34.75 13.96
CA SER A 430 9.11 -35.54 14.36
C SER A 430 7.93 -35.41 13.38
N GLY A 431 8.09 -34.67 12.28
CA GLY A 431 7.04 -34.42 11.30
C GLY A 431 6.06 -33.33 11.70
N LYS A 432 6.36 -32.57 12.77
CA LYS A 432 5.52 -31.47 13.26
C LYS A 432 5.93 -30.15 12.62
N TYR A 433 4.94 -29.32 12.31
CA TYR A 433 5.19 -27.98 11.80
C TYR A 433 5.53 -27.02 12.94
N ARG A 434 6.48 -26.15 12.63
CA ARG A 434 6.99 -25.09 13.52
C ARG A 434 7.15 -23.82 12.71
N VAL A 435 7.14 -22.68 13.40
CA VAL A 435 7.58 -21.41 12.85
C VAL A 435 8.91 -21.05 13.51
N PHE A 436 9.98 -21.01 12.72
CA PHE A 436 11.27 -20.54 13.20
C PHE A 436 11.26 -19.02 13.32
N LEU A 437 11.80 -18.49 14.41
CA LEU A 437 11.85 -17.08 14.75
C LEU A 437 13.32 -16.67 14.88
N PRO A 438 13.94 -16.18 13.78
CA PRO A 438 15.33 -15.71 13.81
C PRO A 438 15.55 -14.64 14.89
N SER A 439 16.72 -14.68 15.51
CA SER A 439 17.19 -13.68 16.46
C SER A 439 17.51 -12.36 15.75
N LEU A 440 17.40 -11.26 16.49
CA LEU A 440 17.88 -9.95 16.05
C LEU A 440 19.41 -10.00 15.86
N ARG A 441 19.90 -9.44 14.77
CA ARG A 441 21.32 -9.23 14.48
C ARG A 441 21.62 -7.73 14.47
N THR A 442 22.76 -7.36 15.02
CA THR A 442 23.28 -6.00 14.96
C THR A 442 24.54 -6.00 14.11
N ASN A 443 24.72 -4.96 13.28
CA ASN A 443 25.80 -4.89 12.29
C ASN A 443 25.90 -6.20 11.47
N ALA A 444 24.75 -6.65 10.97
CA ALA A 444 24.63 -7.91 10.27
C ALA A 444 25.44 -7.88 8.96
N SER A 445 26.07 -9.01 8.65
CA SER A 445 26.79 -9.24 7.40
C SER A 445 26.77 -10.73 7.06
N GLY A 446 26.49 -11.04 5.80
CA GLY A 446 26.35 -12.39 5.28
C GLY A 446 25.08 -13.13 5.75
N PRO A 447 24.78 -14.27 5.11
CA PRO A 447 23.59 -15.07 5.43
C PRO A 447 23.66 -15.62 6.86
N SER A 448 22.53 -15.58 7.57
CA SER A 448 22.44 -15.98 8.97
C SER A 448 22.69 -17.47 9.21
N TRP A 449 22.54 -18.29 8.16
CA TRP A 449 22.74 -19.73 8.17
C TRP A 449 24.11 -20.16 7.60
N ALA A 450 24.96 -19.21 7.19
CA ALA A 450 26.22 -19.53 6.50
C ALA A 450 27.27 -20.23 7.39
N SER A 451 27.15 -20.12 8.72
CA SER A 451 28.09 -20.70 9.71
C SER A 451 27.42 -21.70 10.64
N GLY A 452 26.40 -22.40 10.14
CA GLY A 452 25.56 -23.31 10.91
C GLY A 452 24.12 -22.78 11.01
N SER A 453 23.28 -23.43 11.80
CA SER A 453 21.87 -23.06 11.87
C SER A 453 21.67 -21.63 12.37
N THR A 454 20.75 -20.92 11.73
CA THR A 454 20.42 -19.54 12.11
C THR A 454 20.06 -19.46 13.59
N PRO A 455 20.65 -18.51 14.35
CA PRO A 455 20.25 -18.28 15.74
C PRO A 455 18.78 -17.85 15.82
N GLY A 456 18.03 -18.43 16.73
CA GLY A 456 16.61 -18.15 16.90
C GLY A 456 15.90 -19.18 17.77
N THR A 457 14.58 -19.09 17.80
CA THR A 457 13.70 -20.00 18.57
C THR A 457 12.61 -20.56 17.68
N SER A 458 12.09 -21.74 18.00
CA SER A 458 10.98 -22.35 17.25
C SER A 458 9.68 -22.26 18.03
N ALA A 459 8.67 -21.63 17.44
CA ALA A 459 7.31 -21.64 17.97
C ALA A 459 6.53 -22.84 17.37
N PRO A 460 5.81 -23.62 18.19
CA PRO A 460 5.03 -24.75 17.71
C PRO A 460 3.76 -24.28 16.96
N MET A 461 3.36 -24.95 15.88
CA MET A 461 2.10 -24.60 15.18
C MET A 461 0.86 -24.72 16.08
N SER A 462 0.91 -25.50 17.16
CA SER A 462 -0.12 -25.51 18.21
C SER A 462 -0.37 -24.17 18.91
N GLN A 463 0.49 -23.16 18.73
CA GLN A 463 0.30 -21.77 19.19
C GLN A 463 -0.25 -20.82 18.11
N PHE A 464 -0.48 -21.29 16.89
CA PHE A 464 -0.92 -20.48 15.76
C PHE A 464 -2.36 -20.82 15.38
N TYR A 465 -3.23 -19.82 15.42
CA TYR A 465 -4.52 -19.93 14.77
C TYR A 465 -4.32 -19.88 13.24
N VAL A 466 -4.68 -20.97 12.56
CA VAL A 466 -4.56 -21.09 11.11
C VAL A 466 -5.77 -20.45 10.45
N VAL A 467 -5.60 -19.24 9.95
CA VAL A 467 -6.66 -18.44 9.32
C VAL A 467 -6.93 -18.97 7.91
N LYS A 468 -8.21 -19.18 7.59
CA LYS A 468 -8.69 -19.75 6.32
C LYS A 468 -9.88 -18.99 5.76
N ALA A 469 -10.17 -19.22 4.48
CA ALA A 469 -11.38 -18.70 3.84
C ALA A 469 -12.62 -18.99 4.70
N GLY A 470 -13.43 -17.96 4.94
CA GLY A 470 -14.61 -18.00 5.81
C GLY A 470 -14.38 -17.52 7.24
N ASP A 471 -13.13 -17.37 7.70
CA ASP A 471 -12.85 -16.73 8.98
C ASP A 471 -13.23 -15.25 8.95
N THR A 472 -13.92 -14.81 10.01
CA THR A 472 -14.30 -13.41 10.17
C THR A 472 -13.24 -12.65 10.95
N ALA A 473 -13.18 -11.33 10.78
CA ALA A 473 -12.35 -10.46 11.62
C ALA A 473 -12.63 -10.65 13.13
N SER A 474 -13.87 -10.99 13.52
CA SER A 474 -14.21 -11.31 14.92
C SER A 474 -13.54 -12.58 15.42
N THR A 475 -13.53 -13.63 14.60
CA THR A 475 -12.87 -14.90 14.92
C THR A 475 -11.37 -14.70 15.07
N ILE A 476 -10.76 -13.95 14.15
CA ILE A 476 -9.32 -13.67 14.16
C ILE A 476 -8.95 -12.83 15.40
N ASN A 477 -9.73 -11.80 15.73
CA ASN A 477 -9.53 -11.01 16.96
C ASN A 477 -9.72 -11.84 18.24
N ALA A 478 -10.65 -12.80 18.25
CA ALA A 478 -10.80 -13.73 19.38
C ALA A 478 -9.55 -14.60 19.58
N ALA A 479 -8.92 -15.06 18.50
CA ALA A 479 -7.66 -15.79 18.56
C ALA A 479 -6.50 -14.91 19.08
N LEU A 480 -6.34 -13.70 18.55
CA LEU A 480 -5.34 -12.73 19.00
C LEU A 480 -5.50 -12.40 20.49
N SER A 481 -6.71 -12.07 20.92
CA SER A 481 -7.00 -11.77 22.34
C SER A 481 -6.74 -12.98 23.26
N SER A 482 -6.97 -14.20 22.77
CA SER A 482 -6.62 -15.44 23.47
C SER A 482 -5.12 -15.75 23.48
N GLY A 483 -4.28 -14.97 22.80
CA GLY A 483 -2.83 -15.14 22.79
C GLY A 483 -2.31 -16.09 21.71
N CYS A 484 -3.09 -16.34 20.68
CA CYS A 484 -2.59 -17.00 19.48
C CYS A 484 -1.71 -16.08 18.66
N ASN A 485 -0.67 -16.68 18.08
CA ASN A 485 -0.10 -16.19 16.84
C ASN A 485 -1.09 -16.46 15.69
N LEU A 486 -0.89 -15.81 14.54
CA LEU A 486 -1.71 -16.03 13.35
C LEU A 486 -0.88 -16.62 12.22
N PHE A 487 -1.43 -17.62 11.55
CA PHE A 487 -0.91 -18.18 10.32
C PHE A 487 -1.95 -18.04 9.23
N PHE A 488 -1.79 -17.07 8.33
CA PHE A 488 -2.69 -16.86 7.20
C PHE A 488 -2.32 -17.78 6.03
N THR A 489 -3.30 -18.60 5.64
CA THR A 489 -3.21 -19.45 4.45
C THR A 489 -3.52 -18.64 3.19
N PRO A 490 -3.15 -19.11 1.98
CA PRO A 490 -3.37 -18.36 0.75
C PRO A 490 -4.87 -18.11 0.50
N GLY A 491 -5.26 -16.84 0.42
CA GLY A 491 -6.65 -16.42 0.18
C GLY A 491 -6.86 -14.91 0.29
N VAL A 492 -8.08 -14.45 -0.03
CA VAL A 492 -8.53 -13.07 0.14
C VAL A 492 -9.52 -13.01 1.30
N TYR A 493 -9.28 -12.09 2.24
CA TYR A 493 -9.94 -12.01 3.54
C TYR A 493 -10.57 -10.63 3.73
N HIS A 494 -11.89 -10.57 3.65
CA HIS A 494 -12.66 -9.35 3.91
C HIS A 494 -12.82 -9.09 5.41
N LEU A 495 -12.53 -7.87 5.84
CA LEU A 495 -12.48 -7.44 7.23
C LEU A 495 -13.50 -6.34 7.49
N ASN A 496 -14.58 -6.67 8.20
CA ASN A 496 -15.58 -5.69 8.61
C ASN A 496 -15.22 -4.92 9.90
N GLN A 497 -14.09 -5.24 10.51
CA GLN A 497 -13.51 -4.55 11.67
C GLN A 497 -11.99 -4.74 11.68
N THR A 498 -11.28 -3.81 12.31
CA THR A 498 -9.82 -3.85 12.43
C THR A 498 -9.34 -5.06 13.22
N LEU A 499 -8.28 -5.71 12.73
CA LEU A 499 -7.54 -6.72 13.48
C LEU A 499 -6.62 -6.07 14.51
N ASN A 500 -6.71 -6.50 15.77
CA ASN A 500 -6.03 -5.86 16.91
C ASN A 500 -4.93 -6.76 17.48
N VAL A 501 -3.68 -6.51 17.09
CA VAL A 501 -2.50 -7.18 17.64
C VAL A 501 -2.02 -6.43 18.88
N THR A 502 -2.37 -6.94 20.05
CA THR A 502 -2.18 -6.22 21.34
C THR A 502 -1.11 -6.84 22.25
N LYS A 503 -0.65 -8.06 21.95
CA LYS A 503 0.29 -8.79 22.78
C LYS A 503 1.71 -8.69 22.21
N ALA A 504 2.68 -8.52 23.10
CA ALA A 504 4.09 -8.56 22.74
C ALA A 504 4.45 -9.93 22.15
N ASN A 505 5.41 -9.94 21.22
CA ASN A 505 5.92 -11.12 20.54
C ASN A 505 4.91 -11.88 19.66
N THR A 506 3.71 -11.33 19.42
CA THR A 506 2.77 -11.96 18.49
C THR A 506 3.36 -12.03 17.08
N VAL A 507 3.29 -13.21 16.49
CA VAL A 507 3.69 -13.49 15.11
C VAL A 507 2.43 -13.54 14.25
N VAL A 508 2.42 -12.77 13.17
CA VAL A 508 1.42 -12.83 12.10
C VAL A 508 2.15 -13.19 10.82
N LEU A 509 2.02 -14.45 10.42
CA LEU A 509 2.73 -15.04 9.29
C LEU A 509 1.75 -15.37 8.17
N GLY A 510 2.00 -14.86 6.97
CA GLY A 510 1.29 -15.23 5.75
C GLY A 510 2.18 -16.00 4.76
N ILE A 511 1.56 -16.95 4.05
CA ILE A 511 2.14 -17.65 2.90
C ILE A 511 1.17 -17.60 1.71
N GLY A 512 1.70 -17.51 0.50
CA GLY A 512 0.91 -17.41 -0.73
C GLY A 512 0.10 -16.12 -0.82
N TYR A 513 0.67 -14.99 -0.39
CA TYR A 513 0.07 -13.66 -0.53
C TYR A 513 -1.36 -13.53 0.03
N PRO A 514 -1.62 -13.95 1.29
CA PRO A 514 -2.90 -13.73 1.92
C PRO A 514 -3.21 -12.23 1.90
N THR A 515 -4.38 -11.90 1.38
CA THR A 515 -4.78 -10.52 1.07
C THR A 515 -5.85 -10.09 2.05
N LEU A 516 -5.62 -9.01 2.78
CA LEU A 516 -6.54 -8.46 3.77
C LEU A 516 -7.24 -7.23 3.18
N VAL A 517 -8.54 -7.32 2.98
CA VAL A 517 -9.38 -6.27 2.39
C VAL A 517 -10.26 -5.65 3.47
N PRO A 518 -10.01 -4.41 3.94
CA PRO A 518 -10.88 -3.76 4.89
C PRO A 518 -12.16 -3.26 4.21
N ASP A 519 -13.31 -3.69 4.73
CA ASP A 519 -14.61 -3.21 4.30
C ASP A 519 -15.03 -1.98 5.10
N ASN A 520 -15.94 -1.16 4.55
CA ASN A 520 -16.58 -0.06 5.26
C ASN A 520 -15.62 1.01 5.82
N GLY A 521 -14.40 1.11 5.28
CA GLY A 521 -13.42 2.14 5.65
C GLY A 521 -12.75 1.92 7.00
N VAL A 522 -12.80 0.70 7.55
CA VAL A 522 -12.01 0.34 8.73
C VAL A 522 -10.53 0.25 8.38
N ASN A 523 -9.64 0.40 9.35
CA ASN A 523 -8.25 -0.01 9.13
C ASN A 523 -8.21 -1.55 9.08
N ALA A 524 -7.36 -2.14 8.25
CA ALA A 524 -7.26 -3.60 8.18
C ALA A 524 -6.62 -4.18 9.46
N MET A 525 -5.52 -3.58 9.93
CA MET A 525 -4.84 -4.04 11.14
C MET A 525 -4.21 -2.89 11.94
N GLN A 526 -4.23 -3.04 13.26
CA GLN A 526 -3.49 -2.21 14.19
C GLN A 526 -2.66 -3.07 15.15
N VAL A 527 -1.40 -2.66 15.34
CA VAL A 527 -0.47 -3.21 16.34
C VAL A 527 -0.35 -2.21 17.48
N SER A 528 -0.45 -2.66 18.73
CA SER A 528 -0.20 -1.82 19.90
C SER A 528 1.29 -1.50 20.08
N ASP A 529 1.61 -0.49 20.88
CA ASP A 529 3.00 -0.13 21.23
C ASP A 529 3.61 -1.18 22.19
N VAL A 530 3.96 -2.35 21.66
CA VAL A 530 4.47 -3.51 22.39
C VAL A 530 5.69 -4.10 21.69
N ASP A 531 6.54 -4.78 22.47
CA ASP A 531 7.75 -5.42 21.95
C ASP A 531 7.47 -6.56 20.96
N GLY A 532 8.35 -6.70 19.99
CA GLY A 532 8.64 -7.98 19.35
C GLY A 532 7.59 -8.53 18.39
N VAL A 533 6.54 -7.78 18.04
CA VAL A 533 5.55 -8.23 17.05
C VAL A 533 6.25 -8.47 15.71
N ARG A 534 5.88 -9.56 15.02
CA ARG A 534 6.45 -9.92 13.73
C ARG A 534 5.34 -10.07 12.70
N LEU A 535 5.28 -9.16 11.73
CA LEU A 535 4.37 -9.25 10.60
C LEU A 535 5.16 -9.71 9.38
N LYS A 536 4.72 -10.79 8.73
CA LYS A 536 5.39 -11.32 7.54
C LYS A 536 4.43 -11.78 6.45
N GLY A 537 4.70 -11.40 5.20
CA GLY A 537 4.07 -12.02 4.02
C GLY A 537 2.58 -11.70 3.88
N LEU A 538 2.18 -10.44 4.03
CA LEU A 538 0.79 -10.00 3.97
C LEU A 538 0.61 -8.96 2.85
N LEU A 539 -0.47 -9.08 2.09
CA LEU A 539 -0.93 -8.01 1.20
C LEU A 539 -2.12 -7.31 1.84
N PHE A 540 -2.04 -6.02 2.09
CA PHE A 540 -3.17 -5.19 2.48
C PHE A 540 -3.73 -4.52 1.23
N ASP A 541 -4.97 -4.83 0.87
CA ASP A 541 -5.59 -4.33 -0.35
C ASP A 541 -6.79 -3.46 0.01
N ALA A 542 -6.79 -2.19 -0.37
CA ALA A 542 -7.79 -1.25 0.09
C ALA A 542 -9.19 -1.56 -0.44
N GLY A 543 -10.18 -1.58 0.45
CA GLY A 543 -11.59 -1.60 0.06
C GLY A 543 -12.05 -0.29 -0.59
N THR A 544 -13.24 -0.30 -1.19
CA THR A 544 -13.80 0.84 -1.92
C THR A 544 -14.14 2.04 -1.03
N ALA A 545 -14.38 1.80 0.25
CA ALA A 545 -14.55 2.84 1.26
C ALA A 545 -13.18 3.29 1.80
N ASN A 546 -12.98 4.60 1.89
CA ASN A 546 -11.70 5.17 2.31
C ASN A 546 -11.35 4.78 3.75
N SER A 547 -10.25 4.03 3.91
CA SER A 547 -9.66 3.72 5.22
C SER A 547 -8.74 4.84 5.68
N ALA A 548 -8.68 5.14 6.97
CA ALA A 548 -7.73 6.15 7.48
C ALA A 548 -6.28 5.68 7.32
N ALA A 549 -6.02 4.40 7.63
CA ALA A 549 -4.79 3.70 7.29
C ALA A 549 -5.08 2.22 7.00
N LEU A 550 -4.26 1.54 6.21
CA LEU A 550 -4.38 0.07 6.07
C LEU A 550 -3.72 -0.64 7.25
N LEU A 551 -2.49 -0.25 7.62
CA LEU A 551 -1.76 -0.76 8.79
C LEU A 551 -1.28 0.40 9.68
N THR A 552 -1.48 0.26 10.99
CA THR A 552 -0.89 1.16 12.00
C THR A 552 -0.07 0.36 13.02
N VAL A 553 1.16 0.78 13.29
CA VAL A 553 2.05 0.17 14.30
C VAL A 553 2.34 1.17 15.42
N GLY A 554 1.82 0.87 16.61
CA GLY A 554 1.82 1.77 17.76
C GLY A 554 0.69 2.80 17.68
N GLN A 555 0.23 3.26 18.85
CA GLN A 555 -0.73 4.34 18.96
C GLN A 555 -0.07 5.70 18.65
N SER A 556 -0.84 6.69 18.21
CA SER A 556 -0.30 8.06 18.07
C SER A 556 0.24 8.55 19.41
N GLY A 557 1.42 9.19 19.40
CA GLY A 557 2.12 9.61 20.62
C GLY A 557 2.90 8.51 21.35
N SER A 558 3.03 7.32 20.74
CA SER A 558 3.92 6.26 21.24
C SER A 558 5.35 6.79 21.45
N SER A 559 5.95 6.44 22.58
CA SER A 559 7.27 6.92 22.99
C SER A 559 8.12 5.86 23.67
N ALA A 560 7.58 4.63 23.84
CA ALA A 560 8.36 3.52 24.38
C ALA A 560 9.48 3.15 23.40
N SER A 561 10.65 2.79 23.94
CA SER A 561 11.77 2.26 23.17
C SER A 561 11.66 0.74 23.11
N HIS A 562 11.76 0.19 21.90
CA HIS A 562 11.70 -1.25 21.63
C HIS A 562 13.04 -1.80 21.09
N ALA A 563 14.15 -1.08 21.31
CA ALA A 563 15.45 -1.38 20.69
C ALA A 563 15.95 -2.83 20.88
N SER A 564 15.69 -3.47 22.02
CA SER A 564 16.11 -4.86 22.29
C SER A 564 15.24 -5.91 21.61
N ASN A 565 13.99 -5.57 21.30
CA ASN A 565 13.03 -6.48 20.68
C ASN A 565 12.02 -5.69 19.86
N PRO A 566 12.44 -5.13 18.71
CA PRO A 566 11.60 -4.24 17.93
C PRO A 566 10.46 -5.01 17.27
N THR A 567 9.39 -4.29 16.92
CA THR A 567 8.41 -4.80 15.96
C THR A 567 9.03 -4.86 14.56
N THR A 568 8.77 -5.92 13.79
CA THR A 568 9.21 -6.04 12.38
C THR A 568 8.02 -6.14 11.43
N ILE A 569 8.15 -5.47 10.29
CA ILE A 569 7.22 -5.49 9.16
C ILE A 569 8.01 -5.99 7.95
N GLN A 570 7.75 -7.21 7.48
CA GLN A 570 8.60 -7.87 6.48
C GLN A 570 7.79 -8.49 5.35
N ASP A 571 8.12 -8.19 4.10
CA ASP A 571 7.31 -8.65 2.95
C ASP A 571 5.81 -8.31 3.16
N VAL A 572 5.57 -7.08 3.62
CA VAL A 572 4.22 -6.55 3.81
C VAL A 572 3.98 -5.52 2.73
N PHE A 573 2.94 -5.74 1.96
CA PHE A 573 2.65 -5.00 0.74
C PHE A 573 1.30 -4.31 0.86
N PHE A 574 1.13 -3.20 0.15
CA PHE A 574 -0.10 -2.42 0.14
C PHE A 574 -0.50 -2.12 -1.29
N ARG A 575 -1.78 -2.31 -1.59
CA ARG A 575 -2.38 -1.97 -2.88
C ARG A 575 -3.59 -1.08 -2.66
N ILE A 576 -3.67 0.01 -3.42
CA ILE A 576 -4.83 0.92 -3.43
C ILE A 576 -5.25 1.16 -4.89
N GLY A 577 -6.29 0.47 -5.34
CA GLY A 577 -6.66 0.44 -6.76
C GLY A 577 -6.24 -0.86 -7.44
N GLY A 578 -6.43 -0.95 -8.75
CA GLY A 578 -5.98 -2.09 -9.55
C GLY A 578 -7.03 -3.19 -9.63
N GLU A 579 -7.25 -3.93 -8.53
CA GLU A 579 -8.30 -4.97 -8.47
C GLU A 579 -9.69 -4.36 -8.26
N LEU A 580 -9.80 -3.48 -7.26
CA LEU A 580 -10.98 -2.70 -6.90
C LEU A 580 -10.65 -1.21 -6.94
N ALA A 581 -11.66 -0.33 -6.99
CA ALA A 581 -11.47 1.13 -6.80
C ALA A 581 -11.19 1.46 -5.32
N GLY A 582 -10.11 0.87 -4.79
CA GLY A 582 -9.72 0.95 -3.39
C GLY A 582 -9.28 2.34 -2.97
N LYS A 583 -9.53 2.72 -1.72
CA LYS A 583 -9.18 4.04 -1.17
C LYS A 583 -8.61 3.94 0.23
N ALA A 584 -7.53 4.66 0.50
CA ALA A 584 -7.04 4.86 1.86
C ALA A 584 -6.27 6.17 1.96
N THR A 585 -6.39 6.88 3.08
CA THR A 585 -5.60 8.10 3.30
C THR A 585 -4.12 7.77 3.45
N ALA A 586 -3.77 6.74 4.24
CA ALA A 586 -2.42 6.22 4.34
C ALA A 586 -2.36 4.70 4.12
N SER A 587 -1.27 4.17 3.57
CA SER A 587 -1.05 2.72 3.61
C SER A 587 -0.49 2.26 4.96
N LEU A 588 0.62 2.86 5.39
CA LEU A 588 1.32 2.47 6.61
C LEU A 588 1.59 3.68 7.51
N ILE A 589 1.24 3.55 8.79
CA ILE A 589 1.63 4.49 9.84
C ILE A 589 2.46 3.76 10.90
N VAL A 590 3.67 4.22 11.16
CA VAL A 590 4.59 3.66 12.17
C VAL A 590 4.83 4.70 13.27
N ASN A 591 4.20 4.50 14.41
CA ASN A 591 4.37 5.30 15.62
C ASN A 591 5.36 4.69 16.61
N SER A 592 5.45 3.36 16.70
CA SER A 592 6.37 2.69 17.62
C SER A 592 7.83 2.94 17.27
N ALA A 593 8.63 3.33 18.26
CA ALA A 593 10.06 3.51 18.09
C ALA A 593 10.77 2.18 17.78
N ASN A 594 11.94 2.25 17.15
CA ASN A 594 12.79 1.11 16.81
C ASN A 594 12.18 0.09 15.83
N THR A 595 10.97 0.31 15.31
CA THR A 595 10.35 -0.56 14.31
C THR A 595 11.31 -0.78 13.14
N ILE A 596 11.40 -2.03 12.67
CA ILE A 596 12.16 -2.39 11.48
C ILE A 596 11.17 -2.66 10.35
N ILE A 597 11.24 -1.84 9.30
CA ILE A 597 10.52 -1.99 8.04
C ILE A 597 11.48 -2.65 7.05
N ASP A 598 11.26 -3.92 6.71
CA ASP A 598 12.21 -4.72 5.94
C ASP A 598 11.55 -5.36 4.72
N HIS A 599 11.67 -4.69 3.57
CA HIS A 599 10.93 -4.96 2.35
C HIS A 599 9.43 -4.71 2.50
N ILE A 600 9.02 -3.50 2.13
CA ILE A 600 7.61 -3.18 1.89
C ILE A 600 7.47 -2.57 0.50
N TRP A 601 6.30 -2.77 -0.08
CA TRP A 601 5.87 -2.03 -1.26
C TRP A 601 4.51 -1.42 -0.98
N ALA A 602 4.46 -0.09 -0.93
CA ALA A 602 3.23 0.66 -0.81
C ALA A 602 2.90 1.24 -2.20
N TRP A 603 1.84 0.75 -2.83
CA TRP A 603 1.53 1.06 -4.21
C TRP A 603 0.10 1.56 -4.35
N ARG A 604 -0.04 2.84 -4.68
CA ARG A 604 -1.29 3.35 -5.26
C ARG A 604 -1.29 2.95 -6.73
N ALA A 605 -2.27 2.16 -7.14
CA ALA A 605 -2.26 1.55 -8.46
C ALA A 605 -2.21 2.58 -9.60
N ASP A 606 -1.25 2.43 -10.50
CA ASP A 606 -1.15 3.19 -11.77
C ASP A 606 -1.85 2.47 -12.94
N HIS A 607 -2.16 1.18 -12.79
CA HIS A 607 -2.89 0.37 -13.75
C HIS A 607 -3.77 -0.69 -13.07
N GLY A 608 -4.73 -1.22 -13.82
CA GLY A 608 -5.47 -2.42 -13.45
C GLY A 608 -6.81 -2.56 -14.17
N ASN A 609 -7.77 -3.22 -13.50
CA ASN A 609 -9.09 -3.47 -14.04
C ASN A 609 -9.81 -2.17 -14.45
N ALA A 610 -10.72 -2.26 -15.41
CA ALA A 610 -11.45 -1.09 -15.88
C ALA A 610 -12.20 -0.40 -14.72
N GLY A 611 -11.98 0.92 -14.56
CA GLY A 611 -12.66 1.73 -13.55
C GLY A 611 -12.09 1.63 -12.13
N THR A 612 -10.92 1.00 -11.93
CA THR A 612 -10.30 0.85 -10.60
C THR A 612 -9.14 1.81 -10.35
N VAL A 613 -8.68 2.52 -11.37
CA VAL A 613 -7.54 3.46 -11.31
C VAL A 613 -7.90 4.82 -11.87
N GLY A 614 -7.39 5.87 -11.24
CA GLY A 614 -7.47 7.26 -11.68
C GLY A 614 -7.47 8.25 -10.51
N TRP A 615 -7.21 9.53 -10.81
CA TRP A 615 -6.99 10.57 -9.81
C TRP A 615 -8.14 10.72 -8.78
N GLY A 616 -9.39 10.56 -9.23
CA GLY A 616 -10.58 10.57 -8.36
C GLY A 616 -11.09 9.18 -7.97
N THR A 617 -10.45 8.11 -8.47
CA THR A 617 -10.93 6.73 -8.39
C THR A 617 -10.30 6.00 -7.22
N ASN A 618 -8.97 5.81 -7.22
CA ASN A 618 -8.22 5.14 -6.17
C ASN A 618 -7.42 6.15 -5.34
N THR A 619 -8.14 7.05 -4.67
CA THR A 619 -7.53 8.17 -3.95
C THR A 619 -6.67 7.67 -2.78
N ALA A 620 -5.44 8.18 -2.69
CA ALA A 620 -4.57 7.94 -1.54
C ALA A 620 -3.59 9.09 -1.34
N ASP A 621 -3.52 9.62 -0.11
CA ASP A 621 -2.69 10.78 0.20
C ASP A 621 -1.23 10.38 0.40
N ASN A 622 -0.95 9.41 1.27
CA ASN A 622 0.41 9.06 1.69
C ASN A 622 0.66 7.56 1.65
N GLY A 623 1.85 7.13 1.23
CA GLY A 623 2.24 5.73 1.31
C GLY A 623 2.62 5.35 2.74
N VAL A 624 3.69 5.96 3.24
CA VAL A 624 4.28 5.63 4.54
C VAL A 624 4.46 6.87 5.39
N ILE A 625 3.98 6.82 6.63
CA ILE A 625 4.19 7.86 7.64
C ILE A 625 4.95 7.26 8.82
N VAL A 626 6.14 7.77 9.12
CA VAL A 626 6.99 7.32 10.22
C VAL A 626 7.07 8.40 11.28
N ASN A 627 6.39 8.19 12.40
CA ASN A 627 6.43 9.06 13.57
C ASN A 627 7.38 8.53 14.66
N GLY A 628 7.61 7.21 14.70
CA GLY A 628 8.46 6.57 15.69
C GLY A 628 9.93 6.94 15.56
N ASN A 629 10.61 7.12 16.70
CA ASN A 629 12.05 7.37 16.73
C ASN A 629 12.85 6.09 16.41
N ASN A 630 14.04 6.24 15.84
CA ASN A 630 15.00 5.17 15.58
C ASN A 630 14.45 4.02 14.73
N VAL A 631 13.44 4.31 13.89
CA VAL A 631 12.91 3.37 12.90
C VAL A 631 13.96 3.12 11.81
N LEU A 632 14.09 1.88 11.37
CA LEU A 632 14.97 1.49 10.26
C LEU A 632 14.12 0.93 9.13
N ALA A 633 14.28 1.49 7.94
CA ALA A 633 13.73 0.95 6.70
C ALA A 633 14.85 0.36 5.82
N THR A 634 14.70 -0.90 5.39
CA THR A 634 15.61 -1.59 4.48
C THR A 634 14.82 -2.16 3.31
N GLY A 635 15.05 -1.64 2.10
CA GLY A 635 14.25 -2.00 0.92
C GLY A 635 12.87 -1.36 0.94
N LEU A 636 12.82 -0.02 0.90
CA LEU A 636 11.57 0.76 0.92
C LEU A 636 11.11 1.10 -0.50
N PHE A 637 9.97 0.58 -0.93
CA PHE A 637 9.35 0.88 -2.23
C PHE A 637 8.01 1.56 -2.00
N VAL A 638 7.81 2.79 -2.50
CA VAL A 638 6.57 3.56 -2.29
C VAL A 638 6.23 4.37 -3.53
N GLU A 639 5.03 4.20 -4.09
CA GLU A 639 4.72 4.71 -5.42
C GLU A 639 3.31 5.28 -5.58
N HIS A 640 3.24 6.37 -6.35
CA HIS A 640 2.09 7.00 -6.98
C HIS A 640 1.05 7.66 -6.07
N TYR A 641 1.38 7.96 -4.82
CA TYR A 641 0.47 8.62 -3.91
C TYR A 641 0.23 10.09 -4.29
N GLN A 642 -0.94 10.63 -3.94
CA GLN A 642 -1.36 11.96 -4.38
C GLN A 642 -0.66 13.09 -3.61
N LYS A 643 -0.05 12.79 -2.46
CA LYS A 643 0.75 13.74 -1.66
C LYS A 643 2.15 13.18 -1.42
N TYR A 644 2.71 13.36 -0.21
CA TYR A 644 4.03 12.85 0.11
C TYR A 644 4.01 11.31 0.15
N GLU A 645 4.84 10.68 -0.66
CA GLU A 645 4.93 9.22 -0.76
C GLU A 645 5.40 8.67 0.60
N VAL A 646 6.49 9.24 1.13
CA VAL A 646 7.00 9.00 2.49
C VAL A 646 7.04 10.30 3.28
N THR A 647 6.53 10.28 4.51
CA THR A 647 6.73 11.33 5.52
C THR A 647 7.43 10.76 6.75
N TRP A 648 8.56 11.36 7.14
CA TRP A 648 9.37 10.94 8.28
C TRP A 648 9.47 12.03 9.33
N ASN A 649 8.79 11.84 10.46
CA ASN A 649 8.72 12.77 11.58
C ASN A 649 9.58 12.34 12.79
N GLY A 650 9.94 11.05 12.87
CA GLY A 650 10.71 10.48 13.98
C GLY A 650 12.22 10.78 13.89
N GLN A 651 12.85 10.95 15.05
CA GLN A 651 14.29 11.21 15.19
C GLN A 651 15.12 9.93 15.03
N GLY A 652 16.36 10.05 14.56
CA GLY A 652 17.31 8.93 14.43
C GLY A 652 16.90 7.90 13.37
N GLY A 653 15.99 8.27 12.47
CA GLY A 653 15.50 7.41 11.41
C GLY A 653 16.58 7.04 10.41
N ARG A 654 16.51 5.83 9.86
CA ARG A 654 17.41 5.38 8.82
C ARG A 654 16.69 4.70 7.67
N THR A 655 17.10 4.97 6.43
CA THR A 655 16.63 4.25 5.23
C THR A 655 17.80 3.73 4.41
N ILE A 656 17.86 2.44 4.15
CA ILE A 656 18.82 1.84 3.23
C ILE A 656 18.02 1.28 2.06
N PHE A 657 18.26 1.86 0.88
CA PHE A 657 17.47 1.71 -0.33
C PHE A 657 16.07 2.34 -0.24
N PHE A 658 15.80 3.22 -1.19
CA PHE A 658 14.46 3.74 -1.49
C PHE A 658 14.24 3.76 -3.00
N GLN A 659 13.06 3.32 -3.42
CA GLN A 659 12.57 3.48 -4.77
C GLN A 659 11.17 4.09 -4.74
N ASN A 660 10.95 5.04 -5.64
CA ASN A 660 9.68 5.70 -5.82
C ASN A 660 9.42 6.04 -7.29
N GLU A 661 8.13 6.02 -7.63
CA GLU A 661 7.57 6.70 -8.79
C GLU A 661 6.47 7.66 -8.34
N MET A 662 6.47 8.90 -8.82
CA MET A 662 5.43 9.90 -8.56
C MET A 662 4.11 9.51 -9.26
N PRO A 663 2.94 10.06 -8.85
CA PRO A 663 1.66 9.74 -9.48
C PRO A 663 1.64 10.15 -10.96
N TYR A 664 1.36 9.21 -11.85
CA TYR A 664 1.33 9.49 -13.30
C TYR A 664 0.15 10.36 -13.72
N ASP A 665 -0.94 10.27 -12.96
CA ASP A 665 -2.26 10.72 -13.30
C ASP A 665 -2.63 12.09 -12.71
N VAL A 666 -1.61 12.89 -12.37
CA VAL A 666 -1.79 14.29 -11.95
C VAL A 666 -2.49 15.07 -13.08
N PRO A 667 -3.69 15.64 -12.83
CA PRO A 667 -4.47 16.25 -13.91
C PRO A 667 -3.89 17.59 -14.35
N ASN A 668 -3.36 18.38 -13.41
CA ASN A 668 -2.65 19.63 -13.69
C ASN A 668 -1.78 20.07 -12.50
N GLN A 669 -0.90 21.05 -12.74
CA GLN A 669 0.01 21.55 -11.71
C GLN A 669 -0.74 22.15 -10.51
N ALA A 670 -1.81 22.92 -10.75
CA ALA A 670 -2.53 23.63 -9.69
C ALA A 670 -3.20 22.68 -8.68
N SER A 671 -3.64 21.50 -9.13
CA SER A 671 -4.18 20.46 -8.23
C SER A 671 -3.12 19.70 -7.43
N TRP A 672 -1.84 19.86 -7.78
CA TRP A 672 -0.72 19.12 -7.18
C TRP A 672 0.41 20.07 -6.79
N MET A 673 0.15 20.83 -5.73
CA MET A 673 1.08 21.77 -5.10
C MET A 673 1.27 21.37 -3.64
N ALA A 674 2.52 21.34 -3.17
CA ALA A 674 2.79 21.14 -1.74
C ALA A 674 2.32 22.36 -0.92
N PRO A 675 1.98 22.17 0.37
CA PRO A 675 1.60 23.27 1.28
C PRO A 675 2.65 24.38 1.41
N SER A 676 3.92 24.10 1.09
CA SER A 676 5.02 25.07 1.05
C SER A 676 4.95 26.02 -0.16
N GLY A 677 4.05 25.79 -1.11
CA GLY A 677 3.88 26.59 -2.32
C GLY A 677 4.77 26.18 -3.50
N VAL A 678 5.55 25.09 -3.36
CA VAL A 678 6.34 24.53 -4.45
C VAL A 678 5.54 23.53 -5.28
N ASN A 679 5.96 23.32 -6.53
CA ASN A 679 5.34 22.38 -7.45
C ASN A 679 5.46 20.93 -6.94
N GLY A 680 4.32 20.24 -6.83
CA GLY A 680 4.27 18.82 -6.45
C GLY A 680 4.62 18.53 -4.98
N TYR A 681 4.45 17.27 -4.60
CA TYR A 681 4.84 16.74 -3.29
C TYR A 681 6.12 15.92 -3.43
N ALA A 682 6.98 15.99 -2.42
CA ALA A 682 8.21 15.20 -2.39
C ALA A 682 7.90 13.70 -2.27
N ALA A 683 8.69 12.87 -2.93
CA ALA A 683 8.71 11.43 -2.72
C ALA A 683 9.15 11.06 -1.30
N TYR A 684 10.05 11.84 -0.71
CA TYR A 684 10.52 11.58 0.64
C TYR A 684 10.66 12.89 1.40
N LYS A 685 9.77 13.09 2.36
CA LYS A 685 9.79 14.26 3.24
C LYS A 685 10.28 13.90 4.63
N VAL A 686 11.32 14.58 5.09
CA VAL A 686 11.71 14.62 6.50
C VAL A 686 11.09 15.86 7.15
N GLY A 687 10.45 15.68 8.30
CA GLY A 687 9.79 16.75 9.04
C GLY A 687 10.76 17.85 9.47
N ALA A 688 10.31 19.11 9.46
CA ALA A 688 11.16 20.28 9.72
C ALA A 688 11.86 20.26 11.11
N ASN A 689 11.27 19.57 12.09
CA ASN A 689 11.78 19.47 13.45
C ASN A 689 12.78 18.31 13.65
N VAL A 690 13.04 17.50 12.61
CA VAL A 690 13.97 16.38 12.68
C VAL A 690 15.40 16.89 12.64
N THR A 691 16.20 16.46 13.60
CA THR A 691 17.62 16.85 13.75
C THR A 691 18.56 15.67 13.56
N SER A 692 18.03 14.45 13.39
CA SER A 692 18.84 13.26 13.12
C SER A 692 18.08 12.33 12.19
N HIS A 693 18.64 12.10 11.00
CA HIS A 693 18.11 11.18 10.00
C HIS A 693 19.24 10.77 9.05
N GLU A 694 19.24 9.54 8.53
CA GLU A 694 20.24 9.15 7.53
C GLU A 694 19.74 8.16 6.50
N ALA A 695 20.00 8.40 5.21
CA ALA A 695 19.55 7.50 4.15
C ALA A 695 20.58 7.25 3.04
N TRP A 696 20.55 6.06 2.44
CA TRP A 696 21.48 5.60 1.39
C TRP A 696 20.76 5.00 0.19
N GLY A 697 21.14 5.40 -1.02
CA GLY A 697 20.68 4.83 -2.28
C GLY A 697 19.19 5.06 -2.52
N LEU A 698 18.82 6.30 -2.85
CA LEU A 698 17.41 6.69 -3.02
C LEU A 698 17.14 7.16 -4.44
N GLY A 699 16.13 6.56 -5.07
CA GLY A 699 15.65 6.94 -6.41
C GLY A 699 14.20 7.39 -6.39
N SER A 700 13.89 8.45 -7.14
CA SER A 700 12.51 8.88 -7.42
C SER A 700 12.33 9.20 -8.89
N TYR A 701 11.30 8.63 -9.51
CA TYR A 701 11.06 8.72 -10.95
C TYR A 701 9.74 9.44 -11.20
N ASN A 702 9.61 10.13 -12.34
CA ASN A 702 8.32 10.63 -12.79
C ASN A 702 7.97 10.16 -14.21
N TYR A 703 6.68 9.96 -14.42
CA TYR A 703 6.07 9.62 -15.71
C TYR A 703 4.68 10.27 -15.79
N PHE A 704 4.61 11.60 -15.79
CA PHE A 704 3.35 12.36 -15.80
C PHE A 704 2.64 12.27 -17.16
N ASN A 705 2.23 11.07 -17.57
CA ASN A 705 1.68 10.78 -18.90
C ASN A 705 0.29 11.41 -19.14
N VAL A 706 -0.48 11.64 -18.07
CA VAL A 706 -1.77 12.34 -18.16
C VAL A 706 -1.57 13.83 -18.45
N ASN A 707 -0.57 14.45 -17.81
CA ASN A 707 -0.21 15.83 -18.08
C ASN A 707 1.32 16.04 -18.04
N PRO A 708 1.98 15.96 -19.20
CA PRO A 708 3.45 16.06 -19.28
C PRO A 708 4.01 17.45 -18.97
N ALA A 709 3.15 18.46 -18.80
CA ALA A 709 3.56 19.79 -18.36
C ALA A 709 3.72 19.89 -16.84
N VAL A 710 3.30 18.86 -16.09
CA VAL A 710 3.51 18.79 -14.64
C VAL A 710 5.01 18.72 -14.32
N ASN A 711 5.39 19.46 -13.30
CA ASN A 711 6.72 19.52 -12.75
C ASN A 711 6.66 19.17 -11.26
N ALA A 712 7.65 18.41 -10.78
CA ALA A 712 7.93 18.29 -9.36
C ALA A 712 9.13 19.19 -9.03
N TYR A 713 9.03 19.99 -7.98
CA TYR A 713 10.13 20.89 -7.60
C TYR A 713 11.33 20.10 -7.09
N HIS A 714 11.12 19.15 -6.18
CA HIS A 714 12.13 18.22 -5.70
C HIS A 714 11.55 16.84 -5.43
N ALA A 715 12.40 15.81 -5.45
CA ALA A 715 12.01 14.47 -5.00
C ALA A 715 12.20 14.28 -3.49
N PHE A 716 13.23 14.89 -2.91
CA PHE A 716 13.55 14.76 -1.49
C PHE A 716 13.43 16.12 -0.79
N GLU A 717 12.67 16.20 0.30
CA GLU A 717 12.45 17.43 1.07
C GLU A 717 12.87 17.25 2.52
N VAL A 718 13.95 17.89 2.96
CA VAL A 718 14.56 17.58 4.27
C VAL A 718 15.10 18.83 4.99
N PRO A 719 15.24 18.81 6.33
CA PRO A 719 15.98 19.85 7.04
C PRO A 719 17.45 19.91 6.59
N ASN A 720 17.95 21.12 6.31
CA ASN A 720 19.37 21.32 6.01
C ASN A 720 20.17 21.53 7.32
N ASN A 721 20.63 20.42 7.92
CA ASN A 721 21.53 20.44 9.06
C ASN A 721 22.44 19.20 9.07
N SER A 722 23.56 19.26 9.79
CA SER A 722 24.59 18.21 9.79
C SER A 722 24.13 16.86 10.34
N GLY A 723 23.00 16.79 11.03
CA GLY A 723 22.44 15.55 11.58
C GLY A 723 21.49 14.81 10.63
N VAL A 724 21.04 15.45 9.56
CA VAL A 724 20.14 14.89 8.54
C VAL A 724 20.96 14.66 7.27
N ARG A 725 21.33 13.41 6.97
CA ARG A 725 22.31 13.07 5.93
C ARG A 725 21.76 12.11 4.87
N PHE A 726 22.08 12.32 3.61
CA PHE A 726 21.64 11.49 2.50
C PHE A 726 22.82 11.17 1.60
N HIS A 727 22.84 9.95 1.06
CA HIS A 727 23.92 9.42 0.23
C HIS A 727 23.33 8.74 -1.01
N SER A 728 23.94 8.96 -2.17
CA SER A 728 23.55 8.35 -3.45
C SER A 728 22.08 8.58 -3.81
N LEU A 729 21.73 9.84 -4.05
CA LEU A 729 20.39 10.25 -4.47
C LEU A 729 20.32 10.38 -5.99
N LEU A 730 19.19 9.99 -6.58
CA LEU A 730 18.92 10.25 -7.98
C LEU A 730 17.45 10.50 -8.29
N THR A 731 17.23 11.23 -9.39
CA THR A 731 15.90 11.45 -9.98
C THR A 731 15.92 11.15 -11.47
N VAL A 732 14.84 10.58 -12.00
CA VAL A 732 14.72 10.26 -13.44
C VAL A 732 13.39 10.75 -13.99
N SER A 733 13.40 11.36 -15.18
CA SER A 733 12.18 11.57 -15.98
C SER A 733 12.06 10.50 -17.04
N LEU A 734 10.99 9.71 -16.95
CA LEU A 734 10.74 8.59 -17.84
C LEU A 734 10.07 9.11 -19.12
N ASN A 735 10.67 8.79 -20.28
CA ASN A 735 10.06 9.00 -21.60
C ASN A 735 9.50 10.41 -21.84
N TYR A 736 10.20 11.44 -21.34
CA TYR A 736 9.87 12.86 -21.53
C TYR A 736 8.52 13.28 -20.92
N GLN A 737 8.00 12.53 -19.95
CA GLN A 737 6.70 12.81 -19.33
C GLN A 737 6.87 13.61 -18.03
N GLY A 738 7.05 14.93 -18.18
CA GLY A 738 7.26 15.85 -17.08
C GLY A 738 8.72 15.95 -16.62
N THR A 739 8.96 16.74 -15.57
CA THR A 739 10.31 17.02 -15.05
C THR A 739 10.37 17.08 -13.54
N ILE A 740 11.55 16.81 -12.97
CA ILE A 740 11.87 17.07 -11.57
C ILE A 740 12.97 18.14 -11.54
N THR A 741 12.71 19.29 -10.91
CA THR A 741 13.58 20.49 -10.98
C THR A 741 14.88 20.31 -10.20
N HIS A 742 14.81 19.67 -9.03
CA HIS A 742 15.93 19.39 -8.15
C HIS A 742 15.85 17.97 -7.61
N VAL A 743 17.00 17.39 -7.26
CA VAL A 743 17.03 16.08 -6.61
C VAL A 743 16.49 16.25 -5.18
N ILE A 744 17.15 17.08 -4.38
CA ILE A 744 16.86 17.27 -2.95
C ILE A 744 16.83 18.75 -2.58
N ASN A 745 15.73 19.22 -1.98
CA ASN A 745 15.48 20.64 -1.73
C ASN A 745 15.80 21.48 -2.99
N ASP A 746 16.75 22.41 -2.90
CA ASP A 746 17.19 23.26 -4.01
C ASP A 746 18.48 22.74 -4.69
N THR A 747 18.88 21.49 -4.43
CA THR A 747 20.15 20.89 -4.86
C THR A 747 19.95 19.76 -5.87
N GLY A 748 20.87 19.68 -6.84
CA GLY A 748 20.80 18.74 -7.96
C GLY A 748 20.20 19.40 -9.20
N ALA A 749 20.65 18.93 -10.37
CA ALA A 749 20.17 19.44 -11.65
C ALA A 749 18.75 18.94 -11.95
N VAL A 750 18.05 19.69 -12.80
CA VAL A 750 16.79 19.23 -13.40
C VAL A 750 17.01 17.89 -14.11
N THR A 751 16.02 17.00 -14.05
CA THR A 751 16.05 15.74 -14.80
C THR A 751 16.30 16.00 -16.30
N PRO A 752 17.35 15.42 -16.89
CA PRO A 752 17.62 15.54 -18.31
C PRO A 752 16.54 14.87 -19.16
N THR A 753 16.50 15.24 -20.44
CA THR A 753 15.66 14.55 -21.44
C THR A 753 16.18 13.13 -21.71
N GLY A 754 15.29 12.19 -22.03
CA GLY A 754 15.67 10.85 -22.52
C GLY A 754 16.02 9.82 -21.44
N THR A 755 15.29 9.79 -20.31
CA THR A 755 15.39 8.75 -19.27
C THR A 755 16.81 8.59 -18.73
N THR A 756 17.42 9.72 -18.35
CA THR A 756 18.77 9.78 -17.76
C THR A 756 18.68 10.30 -16.33
N PRO A 757 19.43 9.74 -15.37
CA PRO A 757 19.39 10.18 -13.98
C PRO A 757 20.09 11.54 -13.78
N SER A 758 19.50 12.38 -12.92
CA SER A 758 20.19 13.49 -12.24
C SER A 758 20.56 13.02 -10.84
N ASN A 759 21.82 13.24 -10.43
CA ASN A 759 22.40 12.63 -9.23
C ASN A 759 22.86 13.67 -8.21
N VAL A 760 22.74 13.35 -6.92
CA VAL A 760 23.41 14.02 -5.80
C VAL A 760 24.08 12.95 -4.94
N VAL A 761 25.41 12.98 -4.86
CA VAL A 761 26.19 11.93 -4.17
C VAL A 761 26.03 12.02 -2.65
N SER A 762 25.95 13.23 -2.09
CA SER A 762 25.83 13.47 -0.65
C SER A 762 25.02 14.73 -0.35
N TYR A 763 24.33 14.77 0.78
CA TYR A 763 23.59 15.94 1.26
C TYR A 763 23.43 15.92 2.80
N PRO A 764 23.39 17.07 3.49
CA PRO A 764 23.86 18.36 3.01
C PRO A 764 25.37 18.37 2.84
#